data_AF-A0A3F3MPV3-F1
#
_entry.id   AF-A0A3F3MPV3-F1
#
_cell.length_a   1.000
_cell.length_b   1.000
_cell.length_c   1.000
_cell.angle_alpha   90.00
_cell.angle_beta   90.00
_cell.angle_gamma   90.00
#
_symmetry.space_group_name_H-M   'P 1'
#
loop_
_entity.id
_entity.type
_entity.pdbx_description
1 polymer ?
#
loop_
_entity_poly.entity_id
_entity_poly.type
_entity_poly.pdbx_seq_one_letter_code
_entity_poly.pdbx_strand_id
1 'polypeptide(L)'
;MTTLNYTVRFQKIVLASLIGLFISQSSFALEELSDAGLSETTGEGIAILPQNTYMVFRGAGANETTNQILTDRTKDTGYINYVPVGPLSMTAADTNKNGTIDSGDRAVGKADIFLYGLALSKSDNDTNTRLASTEAAAAISSWGTAVNPWIFKVATENSVPNFSATNCSGAADPTCQVTYLALEAPLYEVGTRDTAGLDAYKLKLGLWSDIFVRNPNKINGATDQFNYGDSNGLIGTSTDASRANRLRLQAIWNNFSLNGSRLQLFQTLGGATSAGGMSPFYNDTLGFAGVIRLNSGDASNLRATITANTPTSTVGPWVNRYSTQYTGAPSNNSPSSDWLYRIRSQTTTITSTGSWTAPTDSTMNNVLRLSTRESGTGQGNLITPAINGGLAPTFDANEGLYLYNPNINLVLGSLYQPLVLSSDGKNFSLELARIPNKPEIYKKIYTDYTGNDSSYLGSTCNVYQCGKNVTLGGRTYQGSSATHSSISIGSTVYNATTNTLEAFKGNNTQDAVGISFGKLPTGTIAAATQTRNFYQLQNQERRSGSYSCGFLNLSTCYDTWQYRTATGWTGNAGSGLKFDSQGANWANIDSTAYYNPTTNTTGYTTTDAGNGAQFVVPNGTPLPDALYNNARWYTTTPNADINTYKLSGAQISSSVSNNMGSAVIDGVLIQHLKLTTKGL
;
A
#
# COMPACT_ATOMS: atom_id res chain seq x y z
N MET A 1 -76.19 36.61 44.31
CA MET A 1 -75.12 35.65 44.63
C MET A 1 -74.94 34.75 43.41
N THR A 2 -73.79 34.93 42.80
CA THR A 2 -73.12 34.28 41.66
C THR A 2 -73.20 32.73 41.67
N THR A 3 -73.64 32.10 40.56
CA THR A 3 -72.85 31.35 39.53
C THR A 3 -72.16 30.08 40.05
N LEU A 4 -72.17 28.92 39.38
CA LEU A 4 -71.87 28.68 37.96
C LEU A 4 -72.69 27.50 37.41
N ASN A 5 -73.42 27.74 36.33
CA ASN A 5 -73.94 26.69 35.44
C ASN A 5 -72.83 26.36 34.42
N TYR A 6 -72.28 25.15 34.48
CA TYR A 6 -71.33 24.69 33.46
C TYR A 6 -72.09 24.21 32.23
N THR A 7 -71.98 24.99 31.14
CA THR A 7 -72.74 24.81 29.89
C THR A 7 -72.08 23.89 28.86
N VAL A 8 -71.05 23.10 29.21
CA VAL A 8 -70.38 22.23 28.23
C VAL A 8 -69.95 20.90 28.84
N ARG A 9 -70.65 19.81 28.49
CA ARG A 9 -70.16 18.45 28.70
C ARG A 9 -69.23 18.08 27.54
N PHE A 10 -67.92 18.24 27.73
CA PHE A 10 -66.94 17.73 26.78
C PHE A 10 -67.01 16.20 26.71
N GLN A 11 -67.25 15.65 25.52
CA GLN A 11 -67.28 14.20 25.32
C GLN A 11 -65.88 13.63 25.59
N LYS A 12 -65.78 12.57 26.40
CA LYS A 12 -64.51 11.91 26.78
C LYS A 12 -63.65 11.53 25.56
N ILE A 13 -64.31 11.25 24.44
CA ILE A 13 -63.66 10.94 23.16
C ILE A 13 -62.89 12.17 22.63
N VAL A 14 -63.47 13.36 22.69
CA VAL A 14 -62.83 14.60 22.23
C VAL A 14 -61.62 14.97 23.08
N LEU A 15 -61.69 14.74 24.40
CA LEU A 15 -60.56 14.95 25.29
C LEU A 15 -59.43 13.94 25.03
N ALA A 16 -59.77 12.67 24.77
CA ALA A 16 -58.79 11.64 24.42
C ALA A 16 -58.11 11.91 23.06
N SER A 17 -58.86 12.41 22.06
CA SER A 17 -58.31 12.80 20.76
C SER A 17 -57.39 14.01 20.86
N LEU A 18 -57.77 15.02 21.66
CA LEU A 18 -56.96 16.21 21.90
C LEU A 18 -55.65 15.87 22.61
N ILE A 19 -55.72 15.02 23.64
CA ILE A 19 -54.55 14.50 24.34
C ILE A 19 -53.68 13.67 23.38
N GLY A 20 -54.27 12.81 22.54
CA GLY A 20 -53.55 12.07 21.51
C GLY A 20 -52.81 12.97 20.49
N LEU A 21 -53.39 14.11 20.14
CA LEU A 21 -52.80 15.12 19.24
C LEU A 21 -51.64 15.88 19.88
N PHE A 22 -51.66 16.05 21.20
CA PHE A 22 -50.57 16.73 21.94
C PHE A 22 -49.44 15.81 22.39
N ILE A 23 -49.61 14.48 22.30
CA ILE A 23 -48.58 13.48 22.64
C ILE A 23 -48.02 12.76 21.40
N SER A 24 -48.59 12.98 20.21
CA SER A 24 -48.02 12.46 18.96
C SER A 24 -46.65 13.11 18.71
N GLN A 25 -45.60 12.30 18.75
CA GLN A 25 -44.24 12.73 18.44
C GLN A 25 -44.20 13.25 17.00
N SER A 26 -43.55 14.40 16.79
CA SER A 26 -43.32 14.98 15.47
C SER A 26 -42.53 13.98 14.61
N SER A 27 -43.21 13.28 13.72
CA SER A 27 -42.54 12.60 12.61
C SER A 27 -42.05 13.68 11.66
N PHE A 28 -40.73 13.91 11.59
CA PHE A 28 -40.11 14.69 10.53
C PHE A 28 -40.23 13.92 9.21
N ALA A 29 -41.41 13.93 8.64
CA ALA A 29 -41.62 13.72 7.22
C ALA A 29 -41.46 15.10 6.56
N LEU A 30 -40.71 15.14 5.45
CA LEU A 30 -40.42 16.30 4.61
C LEU A 30 -41.51 17.39 4.71
N GLU A 31 -41.18 18.48 5.40
CA GLU A 31 -42.06 19.65 5.51
C GLU A 31 -42.25 20.25 4.11
N GLU A 32 -43.50 20.48 3.71
CA GLU A 32 -43.82 21.10 2.43
C GLU A 32 -43.33 22.55 2.45
N LEU A 33 -42.20 22.80 1.78
CA LEU A 33 -41.73 24.15 1.51
C LEU A 33 -42.72 24.79 0.52
N SER A 34 -43.63 25.63 1.02
CA SER A 34 -44.59 26.33 0.18
C SER A 34 -43.86 27.21 -0.85
N ASP A 35 -44.34 27.20 -2.10
CA ASP A 35 -43.79 27.96 -3.23
C ASP A 35 -43.67 29.47 -2.92
N ALA A 36 -44.54 29.98 -2.05
CA ALA A 36 -44.51 31.37 -1.56
C ALA A 36 -43.27 31.67 -0.67
N GLY A 37 -42.81 30.72 0.14
CA GLY A 37 -41.59 30.89 0.95
C GLY A 37 -40.29 30.73 0.14
N LEU A 38 -40.33 29.93 -0.94
CA LEU A 38 -39.24 29.80 -1.92
C LEU A 38 -39.13 31.03 -2.83
N SER A 39 -40.25 31.70 -3.10
CA SER A 39 -40.29 32.93 -3.92
C SER A 39 -39.66 34.15 -3.24
N GLU A 40 -39.57 34.18 -1.91
CA GLU A 40 -38.99 35.31 -1.16
C GLU A 40 -37.48 35.14 -0.89
N THR A 41 -36.93 33.94 -1.09
CA THR A 41 -35.50 33.64 -0.93
C THR A 41 -34.78 33.74 -2.27
N THR A 42 -34.28 34.93 -2.59
CA THR A 42 -33.45 35.14 -3.78
C THR A 42 -32.13 34.37 -3.68
N GLY A 43 -32.07 33.17 -4.27
CA GLY A 43 -30.81 32.46 -4.58
C GLY A 43 -30.33 31.38 -3.61
N GLU A 44 -31.21 30.68 -2.90
CA GLU A 44 -30.80 29.71 -1.88
C GLU A 44 -30.70 28.27 -2.42
N GLY A 45 -29.53 27.65 -2.22
CA GLY A 45 -29.34 26.22 -2.45
C GLY A 45 -30.01 25.36 -1.38
N ILE A 46 -30.24 24.10 -1.68
CA ILE A 46 -30.76 23.10 -0.74
C ILE A 46 -29.61 22.58 0.11
N ALA A 47 -29.73 22.75 1.44
CA ALA A 47 -28.85 22.10 2.39
C ALA A 47 -29.38 20.70 2.75
N ILE A 48 -28.53 19.68 2.69
CA ILE A 48 -28.88 18.29 3.00
C ILE A 48 -27.96 17.81 4.12
N LEU A 49 -28.53 17.25 5.19
CA LEU A 49 -27.77 16.65 6.28
C LEU A 49 -28.23 15.21 6.51
N PRO A 50 -27.58 14.22 5.88
CA PRO A 50 -27.90 12.81 6.11
C PRO A 50 -27.53 12.41 7.54
N GLN A 51 -28.50 11.85 8.28
CA GLN A 51 -28.33 11.39 9.66
C GLN A 51 -28.87 9.98 9.83
N ASN A 52 -28.23 9.22 10.72
CA ASN A 52 -28.55 7.81 11.02
C ASN A 52 -28.75 6.98 9.75
N THR A 53 -27.84 7.14 8.79
CA THR A 53 -28.03 6.62 7.43
C THR A 53 -26.92 5.65 7.04
N TYR A 54 -27.27 4.71 6.18
CA TYR A 54 -26.37 3.86 5.42
C TYR A 54 -27.10 3.51 4.12
N MET A 55 -26.36 3.24 3.05
CA MET A 55 -26.90 2.96 1.73
C MET A 55 -26.45 1.56 1.31
N VAL A 56 -27.37 0.72 0.82
CA VAL A 56 -27.07 -0.64 0.34
C VAL A 56 -27.82 -0.89 -0.96
N PHE A 57 -27.10 -1.39 -1.97
CA PHE A 57 -27.70 -1.86 -3.22
C PHE A 57 -28.23 -3.28 -3.04
N ARG A 58 -29.56 -3.37 -3.04
CA ARG A 58 -30.32 -4.61 -2.87
C ARG A 58 -30.97 -4.99 -4.19
N GLY A 59 -31.25 -6.28 -4.36
CA GLY A 59 -32.06 -6.75 -5.48
C GLY A 59 -33.47 -6.13 -5.46
N ALA A 60 -34.10 -6.03 -6.63
CA ALA A 60 -35.47 -5.56 -6.72
C ALA A 60 -36.41 -6.47 -5.90
N GLY A 61 -37.31 -5.86 -5.12
CA GLY A 61 -38.21 -6.61 -4.25
C GLY A 61 -39.01 -5.71 -3.31
N ALA A 62 -39.74 -6.34 -2.38
CA ALA A 62 -40.46 -5.64 -1.33
C ALA A 62 -39.50 -4.96 -0.34
N ASN A 63 -39.99 -3.92 0.35
CA ASN A 63 -39.24 -3.25 1.40
C ASN A 63 -38.81 -4.24 2.50
N GLU A 64 -37.57 -4.12 2.92
CA GLU A 64 -36.95 -5.00 3.90
C GLU A 64 -36.86 -4.33 5.27
N THR A 65 -36.88 -5.13 6.33
CA THR A 65 -36.57 -4.62 7.68
C THR A 65 -35.09 -4.26 7.79
N THR A 66 -34.74 -3.31 8.67
CA THR A 66 -33.34 -2.97 9.00
C THR A 66 -32.49 -4.20 9.30
N ASN A 67 -33.02 -5.15 10.09
CA ASN A 67 -32.31 -6.38 10.42
C ASN A 67 -32.00 -7.22 9.17
N GLN A 68 -32.93 -7.32 8.21
CA GLN A 68 -32.69 -8.03 6.96
C GLN A 68 -31.62 -7.35 6.11
N ILE A 69 -31.66 -6.01 5.99
CA ILE A 69 -30.63 -5.27 5.24
C ILE A 69 -29.23 -5.50 5.85
N LEU A 70 -29.14 -5.52 7.18
CA LEU A 70 -27.87 -5.63 7.90
C LEU A 70 -27.36 -7.07 8.06
N THR A 71 -28.20 -8.10 7.93
CA THR A 71 -27.78 -9.51 8.20
C THR A 71 -27.94 -10.47 7.01
N ASP A 72 -28.91 -10.24 6.12
CA ASP A 72 -29.19 -11.14 5.00
C ASP A 72 -28.41 -10.71 3.75
N ARG A 73 -27.24 -11.32 3.53
CA ARG A 73 -26.40 -11.04 2.36
C ARG A 73 -26.88 -11.70 1.06
N THR A 74 -27.90 -12.57 1.11
CA THR A 74 -28.37 -13.31 -0.07
C THR A 74 -29.12 -12.45 -1.08
N LYS A 75 -29.48 -11.23 -0.66
CA LYS A 75 -30.17 -10.23 -1.48
C LYS A 75 -29.30 -9.01 -1.78
N ASP A 76 -28.00 -9.07 -1.50
CA ASP A 76 -27.01 -8.09 -1.98
C ASP A 76 -26.73 -8.29 -3.49
N THR A 77 -27.80 -8.42 -4.27
CA THR A 77 -27.78 -8.77 -5.68
C THR A 77 -28.00 -7.55 -6.57
N GLY A 78 -28.24 -6.35 -6.00
CA GLY A 78 -28.33 -5.12 -6.77
C GLY A 78 -26.98 -4.82 -7.45
N TYR A 79 -27.02 -4.52 -8.75
CA TYR A 79 -25.81 -4.42 -9.58
C TYR A 79 -25.84 -3.27 -10.58
N ILE A 80 -24.66 -2.85 -10.99
CA ILE A 80 -24.38 -2.06 -12.19
C ILE A 80 -23.69 -3.00 -13.18
N ASN A 81 -24.25 -3.11 -14.38
CA ASN A 81 -23.73 -3.99 -15.44
C ASN A 81 -23.10 -3.14 -16.56
N TYR A 82 -21.83 -3.36 -16.82
CA TYR A 82 -21.11 -2.78 -17.95
C TYR A 82 -21.03 -3.80 -19.08
N VAL A 83 -22.01 -3.73 -19.98
CA VAL A 83 -22.12 -4.65 -21.11
C VAL A 83 -21.34 -4.12 -22.31
N PRO A 84 -20.38 -4.89 -22.86
CA PRO A 84 -19.68 -4.50 -24.08
C PRO A 84 -20.62 -4.62 -25.28
N VAL A 85 -20.70 -3.56 -26.09
CA VAL A 85 -21.52 -3.48 -27.31
C VAL A 85 -20.65 -3.52 -28.57
N GLY A 86 -21.24 -3.89 -29.71
CA GLY A 86 -20.55 -3.98 -31.01
C GLY A 86 -19.82 -5.32 -31.26
N PRO A 87 -19.41 -5.59 -32.51
CA PRO A 87 -18.63 -6.78 -32.87
C PRO A 87 -17.19 -6.72 -32.32
N LEU A 88 -16.52 -7.87 -32.20
CA LEU A 88 -15.07 -7.87 -31.97
C LEU A 88 -14.36 -7.28 -33.20
N SER A 89 -13.40 -6.38 -32.98
CA SER A 89 -12.58 -5.85 -34.06
C SER A 89 -11.60 -6.92 -34.56
N MET A 90 -11.20 -6.84 -35.83
CA MET A 90 -10.15 -7.71 -36.37
C MET A 90 -8.86 -7.60 -35.56
N THR A 91 -8.47 -6.40 -35.15
CA THR A 91 -7.27 -6.17 -34.33
C THR A 91 -7.33 -6.85 -32.97
N ALA A 92 -8.52 -6.97 -32.36
CA ALA A 92 -8.66 -7.68 -31.10
C ALA A 92 -8.61 -9.20 -31.29
N ALA A 93 -9.07 -9.72 -32.44
CA ALA A 93 -9.10 -11.14 -32.74
C ALA A 93 -7.78 -11.68 -33.34
N ASP A 94 -7.01 -10.84 -34.05
CA ASP A 94 -5.67 -11.11 -34.56
C ASP A 94 -4.63 -10.87 -33.44
N THR A 95 -4.55 -11.84 -32.53
CA THR A 95 -3.67 -11.81 -31.36
C THR A 95 -2.19 -11.98 -31.71
N ASN A 96 -1.88 -12.64 -32.83
CA ASN A 96 -0.52 -12.83 -33.30
C ASN A 96 -0.01 -11.67 -34.20
N LYS A 97 -0.92 -10.77 -34.59
CA LYS A 97 -0.69 -9.53 -35.35
C LYS A 97 -0.19 -9.75 -36.78
N ASN A 98 -0.66 -10.81 -37.45
CA ASN A 98 -0.27 -11.14 -38.82
C ASN A 98 -1.23 -10.57 -39.89
N GLY A 99 -2.29 -9.87 -39.48
CA GLY A 99 -3.30 -9.27 -40.35
C GLY A 99 -4.45 -10.20 -40.72
N THR A 100 -4.46 -11.44 -40.23
CA THR A 100 -5.49 -12.45 -40.45
C THR A 100 -5.88 -13.11 -39.12
N ILE A 101 -7.04 -13.78 -39.08
CA ILE A 101 -7.46 -14.57 -37.91
C ILE A 101 -7.32 -16.02 -38.30
N ASP A 102 -6.34 -16.72 -37.73
CA ASP A 102 -5.99 -18.09 -38.09
C ASP A 102 -5.67 -18.96 -36.85
N SER A 103 -5.25 -20.22 -37.06
CA SER A 103 -4.96 -21.16 -35.97
C SER A 103 -3.85 -20.71 -35.00
N GLY A 104 -3.06 -19.72 -35.37
CA GLY A 104 -2.07 -19.06 -34.52
C GLY A 104 -2.68 -18.06 -33.54
N ASP A 105 -3.95 -17.67 -33.71
CA ASP A 105 -4.64 -16.72 -32.84
C ASP A 105 -5.36 -17.38 -31.67
N ARG A 106 -5.28 -16.73 -30.51
CA ARG A 106 -5.96 -17.16 -29.28
C ARG A 106 -7.43 -16.75 -29.31
N ALA A 107 -8.28 -17.53 -28.64
CA ALA A 107 -9.68 -17.16 -28.43
C ALA A 107 -9.80 -15.86 -27.62
N VAL A 108 -10.46 -14.85 -28.19
CA VAL A 108 -10.76 -13.56 -27.55
C VAL A 108 -12.26 -13.40 -27.37
N GLY A 109 -12.68 -12.99 -26.17
CA GLY A 109 -14.07 -12.71 -25.82
C GLY A 109 -14.28 -11.26 -25.42
N LYS A 110 -15.52 -10.91 -25.06
CA LYS A 110 -15.86 -9.55 -24.61
C LYS A 110 -15.93 -9.52 -23.07
N ALA A 111 -15.34 -8.51 -22.43
CA ALA A 111 -15.39 -8.37 -20.98
C ALA A 111 -16.75 -7.82 -20.53
N ASP A 112 -17.52 -8.63 -19.80
CA ASP A 112 -18.81 -8.26 -19.22
C ASP A 112 -18.66 -8.10 -17.71
N ILE A 113 -18.96 -6.91 -17.16
CA ILE A 113 -18.58 -6.56 -15.78
C ILE A 113 -19.83 -6.28 -14.94
N PHE A 114 -19.97 -7.01 -13.84
CA PHE A 114 -21.00 -6.81 -12.85
C PHE A 114 -20.38 -6.23 -11.59
N LEU A 115 -20.74 -5.00 -11.21
CA LEU A 115 -20.41 -4.42 -9.92
C LEU A 115 -21.65 -4.50 -9.03
N TYR A 116 -21.59 -5.20 -7.91
CA TYR A 116 -22.78 -5.55 -7.13
C TYR A 116 -22.57 -5.48 -5.62
N GLY A 117 -23.68 -5.44 -4.90
CA GLY A 117 -23.70 -5.38 -3.44
C GLY A 117 -23.08 -4.10 -2.87
N LEU A 118 -23.07 -3.00 -3.62
CA LEU A 118 -22.50 -1.72 -3.16
C LEU A 118 -23.13 -1.30 -1.82
N ALA A 119 -22.34 -0.98 -0.79
CA ALA A 119 -22.81 -0.18 0.33
C ALA A 119 -21.83 0.89 0.75
N LEU A 120 -22.45 1.93 1.30
CA LEU A 120 -21.81 3.07 1.90
C LEU A 120 -22.35 3.23 3.32
N SER A 121 -21.47 3.16 4.31
CA SER A 121 -21.83 3.12 5.72
C SER A 121 -20.77 3.81 6.58
N LYS A 122 -20.96 3.80 7.89
CA LYS A 122 -19.85 4.00 8.83
C LYS A 122 -18.96 2.77 8.86
N SER A 123 -17.67 2.99 9.09
CA SER A 123 -16.65 1.97 9.23
C SER A 123 -16.73 1.26 10.59
N ASP A 124 -16.72 -0.07 10.53
CA ASP A 124 -16.53 -0.99 11.65
C ASP A 124 -15.05 -1.39 11.84
N ASN A 125 -14.15 -0.83 11.02
CA ASN A 125 -12.73 -1.17 10.92
C ASN A 125 -12.42 -2.61 10.48
N ASP A 126 -13.42 -3.41 10.10
CA ASP A 126 -13.19 -4.75 9.59
C ASP A 126 -12.99 -4.70 8.07
N THR A 127 -11.85 -5.24 7.61
CA THR A 127 -11.45 -5.28 6.21
C THR A 127 -11.98 -6.52 5.47
N ASN A 128 -12.76 -7.36 6.15
CA ASN A 128 -13.37 -8.57 5.60
C ASN A 128 -14.87 -8.43 5.38
N THR A 129 -15.51 -7.52 6.12
CA THR A 129 -16.95 -7.28 6.03
C THR A 129 -17.21 -6.16 5.03
N ARG A 130 -18.29 -6.32 4.25
CA ARG A 130 -18.77 -5.28 3.33
C ARG A 130 -19.54 -4.18 4.06
N LEU A 131 -20.32 -4.59 5.06
CA LEU A 131 -21.22 -3.78 5.87
C LEU A 131 -21.32 -4.43 7.26
N ALA A 132 -21.34 -3.63 8.32
CA ALA A 132 -21.50 -4.12 9.68
C ALA A 132 -22.87 -4.82 9.87
N SER A 133 -22.95 -5.75 10.81
CA SER A 133 -24.16 -6.54 11.07
C SER A 133 -25.17 -5.85 12.01
N THR A 134 -24.81 -4.70 12.58
CA THR A 134 -25.67 -3.93 13.49
C THR A 134 -25.78 -2.49 13.04
N GLU A 135 -26.94 -1.87 13.32
CA GLU A 135 -27.21 -0.50 12.92
C GLU A 135 -26.29 0.49 13.63
N ALA A 136 -26.00 0.29 14.92
CA ALA A 136 -25.08 1.14 15.67
C ALA A 136 -23.67 1.21 15.06
N ALA A 137 -23.22 0.12 14.42
CA ALA A 137 -21.93 0.07 13.74
C ALA A 137 -22.00 0.53 12.28
N ALA A 138 -23.12 0.30 11.59
CA ALA A 138 -23.29 0.64 10.17
C ALA A 138 -23.74 2.09 9.94
N ALA A 139 -24.59 2.64 10.80
CA ALA A 139 -25.19 3.95 10.59
C ALA A 139 -24.16 5.07 10.78
N ILE A 140 -24.10 5.95 9.79
CA ILE A 140 -23.44 7.26 9.85
C ILE A 140 -24.36 8.14 10.71
N SER A 141 -23.92 8.50 11.92
CA SER A 141 -24.75 9.31 12.82
C SER A 141 -25.09 10.65 12.19
N SER A 142 -24.11 11.32 11.59
CA SER A 142 -24.28 12.53 10.80
C SER A 142 -23.19 12.65 9.74
N TRP A 143 -23.59 12.98 8.51
CA TRP A 143 -22.65 13.26 7.42
C TRP A 143 -22.50 14.77 7.20
N GLY A 144 -21.69 15.39 8.06
CA GLY A 144 -21.54 16.84 8.15
C GLY A 144 -22.15 17.37 9.43
N THR A 145 -22.36 18.69 9.50
CA THR A 145 -23.02 19.36 10.62
C THR A 145 -24.06 20.35 10.09
N ALA A 146 -24.91 20.90 10.95
CA ALA A 146 -25.86 21.95 10.55
C ALA A 146 -25.17 23.20 9.98
N VAL A 147 -23.94 23.48 10.42
CA VAL A 147 -23.10 24.59 9.93
C VAL A 147 -22.36 24.22 8.66
N ASN A 148 -22.04 22.93 8.46
CA ASN A 148 -21.30 22.42 7.31
C ASN A 148 -22.04 21.20 6.71
N PRO A 149 -23.22 21.41 6.07
CA PRO A 149 -24.01 20.34 5.47
C PRO A 149 -23.54 20.03 4.04
N TRP A 150 -24.18 19.06 3.39
CA TRP A 150 -24.15 18.98 1.93
C TRP A 150 -24.94 20.15 1.35
N ILE A 151 -24.51 20.66 0.20
CA ILE A 151 -25.15 21.80 -0.46
C ILE A 151 -25.40 21.46 -1.92
N PHE A 152 -26.64 21.64 -2.36
CA PHE A 152 -27.01 21.61 -3.77
C PHE A 152 -27.50 23.00 -4.17
N LYS A 153 -26.72 23.74 -4.97
CA LYS A 153 -26.97 25.17 -5.22
C LYS A 153 -26.78 25.55 -6.68
N VAL A 154 -27.40 26.67 -7.06
CA VAL A 154 -27.07 27.40 -8.28
C VAL A 154 -26.36 28.68 -7.87
N ALA A 155 -25.25 29.01 -8.52
CA ALA A 155 -24.51 30.24 -8.28
C ALA A 155 -23.88 30.76 -9.58
N THR A 156 -23.52 32.04 -9.60
CA THR A 156 -22.82 32.67 -10.72
C THR A 156 -21.44 33.11 -10.28
N GLU A 157 -20.41 32.60 -10.95
CA GLU A 157 -19.04 33.11 -10.81
C GLU A 157 -18.83 34.27 -11.79
N ASN A 158 -18.26 35.37 -11.29
CA ASN A 158 -17.98 36.56 -12.08
C ASN A 158 -16.51 36.63 -12.48
N SER A 159 -16.20 37.35 -13.55
CA SER A 159 -14.82 37.53 -14.05
C SER A 159 -14.12 36.20 -14.38
N VAL A 160 -14.89 35.22 -14.87
CA VAL A 160 -14.35 33.94 -15.36
C VAL A 160 -13.64 34.19 -16.69
N PRO A 161 -12.34 33.84 -16.80
CA PRO A 161 -11.63 33.98 -18.06
C PRO A 161 -12.24 33.12 -19.18
N ASN A 162 -12.18 33.61 -20.41
CA ASN A 162 -12.65 32.90 -21.60
C ASN A 162 -11.57 32.89 -22.71
N PHE A 163 -11.88 32.25 -23.83
CA PHE A 163 -10.98 32.17 -24.99
C PHE A 163 -11.00 33.40 -25.90
N SER A 164 -11.81 34.43 -25.58
CA SER A 164 -11.86 35.67 -26.35
C SER A 164 -10.51 36.38 -26.32
N ALA A 165 -10.15 37.06 -27.42
CA ALA A 165 -8.97 37.92 -27.48
C ALA A 165 -9.10 39.14 -26.53
N THR A 166 -10.33 39.59 -26.26
CA THR A 166 -10.62 40.69 -25.35
C THR A 166 -10.74 40.17 -23.92
N ASN A 167 -10.18 40.91 -22.96
CA ASN A 167 -10.31 40.58 -21.53
C ASN A 167 -11.63 41.06 -20.95
N CYS A 168 -12.07 40.42 -19.86
CA CYS A 168 -13.30 40.76 -19.16
C CYS A 168 -13.31 42.24 -18.75
N SER A 169 -14.41 42.92 -19.02
CA SER A 169 -14.60 44.34 -18.69
C SER A 169 -15.12 44.59 -17.26
N GLY A 170 -14.91 43.61 -16.36
CA GLY A 170 -15.28 43.67 -14.95
C GLY A 170 -16.28 42.57 -14.54
N ALA A 171 -16.71 42.59 -13.27
CA ALA A 171 -17.58 41.56 -12.70
C ALA A 171 -19.01 41.54 -13.27
N ALA A 172 -19.45 42.63 -13.91
CA ALA A 172 -20.77 42.75 -14.55
C ALA A 172 -20.78 42.37 -16.04
N ASP A 173 -19.64 42.00 -16.61
CA ASP A 173 -19.53 41.61 -18.02
C ASP A 173 -20.19 40.22 -18.22
N PRO A 174 -21.33 40.13 -18.94
CA PRO A 174 -22.05 38.87 -19.10
C PRO A 174 -21.23 37.83 -19.91
N THR A 175 -20.24 38.27 -20.68
CA THR A 175 -19.35 37.37 -21.44
C THR A 175 -18.30 36.68 -20.55
N CYS A 176 -18.23 37.07 -19.26
CA CYS A 176 -17.32 36.55 -18.25
C CYS A 176 -18.05 36.09 -16.97
N GLN A 177 -19.35 35.80 -17.06
CA GLN A 177 -20.14 35.25 -15.97
C GLN A 177 -20.52 33.80 -16.29
N VAL A 178 -20.20 32.88 -15.39
CA VAL A 178 -20.58 31.47 -15.52
C VAL A 178 -21.55 31.12 -14.40
N THR A 179 -22.80 30.88 -14.76
CA THR A 179 -23.78 30.26 -13.87
C THR A 179 -23.58 28.75 -13.88
N TYR A 180 -23.51 28.15 -12.69
CA TYR A 180 -23.30 26.72 -12.50
C TYR A 180 -24.27 26.13 -11.49
N LEU A 181 -24.63 24.88 -11.71
CA LEU A 181 -25.28 24.01 -10.74
C LEU A 181 -24.18 23.21 -10.00
N ALA A 182 -24.18 23.25 -8.67
CA ALA A 182 -23.17 22.59 -7.85
C ALA A 182 -23.77 21.61 -6.84
N LEU A 183 -23.10 20.48 -6.67
CA LEU A 183 -23.24 19.60 -5.53
C LEU A 183 -21.94 19.63 -4.72
N GLU A 184 -22.02 20.05 -3.47
CA GLU A 184 -20.90 20.22 -2.56
C GLU A 184 -21.08 19.29 -1.35
N ALA A 185 -20.07 18.46 -1.08
CA ALA A 185 -19.96 17.76 0.18
C ALA A 185 -19.59 18.75 1.30
N PRO A 186 -19.82 18.41 2.59
CA PRO A 186 -19.32 19.18 3.71
C PRO A 186 -17.83 19.50 3.53
N LEU A 187 -17.41 20.73 3.82
CA LEU A 187 -16.00 21.13 3.71
C LEU A 187 -15.12 20.29 4.64
N TYR A 188 -13.88 20.05 4.23
CA TYR A 188 -12.92 19.28 5.01
C TYR A 188 -12.35 20.14 6.15
N GLU A 189 -12.57 19.75 7.39
CA GLU A 189 -12.19 20.51 8.57
C GLU A 189 -10.70 20.42 8.88
N VAL A 190 -10.11 21.55 9.28
CA VAL A 190 -8.70 21.66 9.65
C VAL A 190 -8.56 21.56 11.16
N GLY A 191 -7.60 20.76 11.64
CA GLY A 191 -7.34 20.59 13.06
C GLY A 191 -8.33 19.64 13.74
N THR A 192 -8.83 20.03 14.91
CA THR A 192 -9.73 19.18 15.71
C THR A 192 -11.14 19.17 15.12
N ARG A 193 -11.50 18.03 14.53
CA ARG A 193 -12.81 17.79 13.91
C ARG A 193 -13.96 17.94 14.90
N ASP A 194 -15.10 18.45 14.44
CA ASP A 194 -16.34 18.47 15.20
C ASP A 194 -16.80 17.04 15.55
N THR A 195 -17.13 16.80 16.81
CA THR A 195 -17.61 15.50 17.27
C THR A 195 -18.97 15.15 16.65
N ALA A 196 -19.80 16.16 16.34
CA ALA A 196 -21.09 15.94 15.71
C ALA A 196 -20.97 15.45 14.25
N GLY A 197 -19.88 15.77 13.55
CA GLY A 197 -19.64 15.38 12.16
C GLY A 197 -18.55 14.32 11.97
N LEU A 198 -18.10 13.68 13.05
CA LEU A 198 -16.89 12.84 13.04
C LEU A 198 -17.02 11.62 12.11
N ASP A 199 -18.23 11.05 12.01
CA ASP A 199 -18.51 9.87 11.18
C ASP A 199 -18.32 10.14 9.69
N ALA A 200 -18.42 11.41 9.23
CA ALA A 200 -18.14 11.82 7.86
C ALA A 200 -16.67 11.58 7.42
N TYR A 201 -15.79 11.31 8.39
CA TYR A 201 -14.39 10.95 8.15
C TYR A 201 -14.08 9.47 8.42
N LYS A 202 -15.12 8.67 8.69
CA LYS A 202 -15.03 7.25 9.01
C LYS A 202 -15.98 6.45 8.12
N LEU A 203 -16.09 6.83 6.85
CA LEU A 203 -16.97 6.14 5.91
C LEU A 203 -16.36 4.81 5.49
N LYS A 204 -17.24 3.89 5.11
CA LYS A 204 -16.91 2.59 4.58
C LYS A 204 -17.62 2.36 3.27
N LEU A 205 -16.87 1.88 2.27
CA LEU A 205 -17.37 1.47 0.97
C LEU A 205 -17.06 0.00 0.79
N GLY A 206 -18.08 -0.82 0.57
CA GLY A 206 -17.93 -2.24 0.31
C GLY A 206 -18.66 -2.65 -0.95
N LEU A 207 -18.00 -3.37 -1.85
CA LEU A 207 -18.58 -3.90 -3.09
C LEU A 207 -17.89 -5.18 -3.55
N TRP A 208 -18.56 -5.90 -4.44
CA TRP A 208 -17.98 -6.99 -5.21
C TRP A 208 -18.05 -6.70 -6.69
N SER A 209 -17.16 -7.33 -7.46
CA SER A 209 -17.17 -7.26 -8.91
C SER A 209 -16.91 -8.63 -9.52
N ASP A 210 -17.70 -8.99 -10.53
CA ASP A 210 -17.49 -10.17 -11.36
C ASP A 210 -17.25 -9.73 -12.81
N ILE A 211 -16.09 -10.11 -13.35
CA ILE A 211 -15.69 -9.81 -14.72
C ILE A 211 -15.69 -11.11 -15.50
N PHE A 212 -16.61 -11.27 -16.43
CA PHE A 212 -16.73 -12.47 -17.26
C PHE A 212 -16.16 -12.26 -18.67
N VAL A 213 -15.59 -13.33 -19.22
CA VAL A 213 -15.33 -13.43 -20.66
C VAL A 213 -16.61 -13.94 -21.33
N ARG A 214 -17.33 -13.03 -21.99
CA ARG A 214 -18.54 -13.34 -22.74
C ARG A 214 -18.20 -13.81 -24.16
N ASN A 215 -18.87 -14.88 -24.58
CA ASN A 215 -18.79 -15.38 -25.95
C ASN A 215 -19.29 -14.28 -26.92
N PRO A 216 -18.46 -13.86 -27.89
CA PRO A 216 -18.80 -12.76 -28.79
C PRO A 216 -19.99 -13.02 -29.71
N ASN A 217 -20.35 -14.29 -29.94
CA ASN A 217 -21.49 -14.71 -30.76
C ASN A 217 -22.78 -14.89 -29.95
N LYS A 218 -22.73 -14.68 -28.63
CA LYS A 218 -23.90 -14.78 -27.75
C LYS A 218 -24.42 -13.38 -27.43
N ILE A 219 -25.74 -13.24 -27.49
CA ILE A 219 -26.43 -12.03 -27.02
C ILE A 219 -26.32 -11.92 -25.50
N ASN A 220 -26.41 -10.70 -24.99
CA ASN A 220 -26.52 -10.48 -23.55
C ASN A 220 -27.77 -11.17 -22.99
N GLY A 221 -27.61 -11.90 -21.89
CA GLY A 221 -28.68 -12.64 -21.21
C GLY A 221 -28.90 -14.08 -21.71
N ALA A 222 -28.17 -14.54 -22.73
CA ALA A 222 -28.22 -15.95 -23.12
C ALA A 222 -27.67 -16.84 -21.99
N THR A 223 -28.29 -18.00 -21.76
CA THR A 223 -27.94 -18.91 -20.65
C THR A 223 -26.50 -19.44 -20.71
N ASP A 224 -25.93 -19.51 -21.91
CA ASP A 224 -24.57 -20.00 -22.18
C ASP A 224 -23.60 -18.90 -22.58
N GLN A 225 -23.94 -17.62 -22.34
CA GLN A 225 -23.13 -16.48 -22.77
C GLN A 225 -21.70 -16.46 -22.19
N PHE A 226 -21.48 -17.08 -21.04
CA PHE A 226 -20.16 -17.15 -20.38
C PHE A 226 -19.44 -18.49 -20.56
N ASN A 227 -20.05 -19.43 -21.30
CA ASN A 227 -19.46 -20.74 -21.59
C ASN A 227 -18.45 -20.64 -22.74
N TYR A 228 -17.56 -19.64 -22.77
CA TYR A 228 -16.65 -19.46 -23.90
C TYR A 228 -15.40 -20.36 -23.78
N GLY A 229 -15.18 -21.21 -24.78
CA GLY A 229 -14.00 -22.08 -24.85
C GLY A 229 -12.76 -21.37 -25.41
N ASP A 230 -11.71 -22.14 -25.70
CA ASP A 230 -10.37 -21.64 -26.05
C ASP A 230 -9.96 -21.91 -27.50
N SER A 231 -10.90 -22.23 -28.40
CA SER A 231 -10.58 -22.57 -29.80
C SER A 231 -9.84 -21.46 -30.52
N ASN A 232 -8.62 -21.78 -30.97
CA ASN A 232 -7.79 -20.86 -31.74
C ASN A 232 -8.36 -20.60 -33.14
N GLY A 233 -8.18 -19.36 -33.62
CA GLY A 233 -8.56 -18.95 -34.98
C GLY A 233 -10.04 -18.91 -35.31
N LEU A 234 -10.92 -19.21 -34.35
CA LEU A 234 -12.36 -19.19 -34.54
C LEU A 234 -13.03 -18.33 -33.46
N ILE A 235 -13.70 -17.26 -33.89
CA ILE A 235 -14.36 -16.33 -32.97
C ILE A 235 -15.70 -16.91 -32.50
N GLY A 236 -15.85 -17.10 -31.18
CA GLY A 236 -17.16 -17.34 -30.55
C GLY A 236 -17.79 -18.71 -30.82
N THR A 237 -17.11 -19.63 -31.48
CA THR A 237 -17.64 -20.97 -31.82
C THR A 237 -17.42 -21.99 -30.69
N SER A 238 -16.36 -21.80 -29.90
CA SER A 238 -16.01 -22.71 -28.81
C SER A 238 -16.93 -22.53 -27.61
N THR A 239 -17.42 -23.64 -27.05
CA THR A 239 -18.16 -23.63 -25.80
C THR A 239 -17.58 -24.58 -24.75
N ASP A 240 -17.26 -24.06 -23.57
CA ASP A 240 -16.79 -24.83 -22.42
C ASP A 240 -17.36 -24.23 -21.12
N ALA A 241 -18.24 -24.98 -20.45
CA ALA A 241 -18.87 -24.57 -19.19
C ALA A 241 -18.00 -24.86 -17.95
N SER A 242 -16.91 -25.63 -18.11
CA SER A 242 -15.99 -25.98 -17.02
C SER A 242 -14.89 -24.93 -16.84
N ARG A 243 -14.60 -24.15 -17.89
CA ARG A 243 -13.55 -23.14 -17.88
C ARG A 243 -13.86 -21.99 -16.92
N ALA A 244 -12.84 -21.58 -16.16
CA ALA A 244 -12.89 -20.36 -15.35
C ALA A 244 -12.80 -19.12 -16.25
N ASN A 245 -13.96 -18.60 -16.67
CA ASN A 245 -14.07 -17.37 -17.46
C ASN A 245 -14.46 -16.15 -16.61
N ARG A 246 -14.22 -16.20 -15.29
CA ARG A 246 -14.56 -15.13 -14.35
C ARG A 246 -13.34 -14.70 -13.55
N LEU A 247 -13.15 -13.38 -13.43
CA LEU A 247 -12.37 -12.77 -12.36
C LEU A 247 -13.34 -12.15 -11.35
N ARG A 248 -13.31 -12.64 -10.11
CA ARG A 248 -14.09 -12.08 -9.00
C ARG A 248 -13.21 -11.23 -8.10
N LEU A 249 -13.72 -10.07 -7.70
CA LEU A 249 -13.03 -9.08 -6.87
C LEU A 249 -13.91 -8.68 -5.69
N GLN A 250 -13.28 -8.41 -4.55
CA GLN A 250 -13.86 -7.67 -3.43
C GLN A 250 -13.08 -6.37 -3.24
N ALA A 251 -13.81 -5.27 -3.04
CA ALA A 251 -13.22 -4.02 -2.60
C ALA A 251 -13.88 -3.57 -1.29
N ILE A 252 -13.05 -3.36 -0.26
CA ILE A 252 -13.48 -2.82 1.03
C ILE A 252 -12.57 -1.64 1.37
N TRP A 253 -13.15 -0.45 1.49
CA TRP A 253 -12.44 0.75 1.91
C TRP A 253 -12.98 1.22 3.24
N ASN A 254 -12.14 1.17 4.28
CA ASN A 254 -12.46 1.67 5.61
C ASN A 254 -11.86 3.06 5.86
N ASN A 255 -12.60 3.84 6.64
CA ASN A 255 -12.22 5.14 7.18
C ASN A 255 -11.83 6.20 6.14
N PHE A 256 -12.56 6.27 5.02
CA PHE A 256 -12.38 7.38 4.08
C PHE A 256 -13.40 8.50 4.32
N SER A 257 -13.18 9.64 3.67
CA SER A 257 -14.04 10.82 3.69
C SER A 257 -14.22 11.36 2.28
N LEU A 258 -15.43 11.87 2.00
CA LEU A 258 -15.73 12.67 0.81
C LEU A 258 -15.67 14.17 1.07
N ASN A 259 -15.40 14.59 2.31
CA ASN A 259 -15.48 16.00 2.68
C ASN A 259 -14.49 16.86 1.88
N GLY A 260 -14.97 18.04 1.47
CA GLY A 260 -14.29 18.95 0.57
C GLY A 260 -14.42 18.60 -0.91
N SER A 261 -15.19 17.57 -1.27
CA SER A 261 -15.54 17.30 -2.67
C SER A 261 -16.60 18.27 -3.19
N ARG A 262 -16.50 18.63 -4.46
CA ARG A 262 -17.46 19.47 -5.16
C ARG A 262 -17.52 19.11 -6.64
N LEU A 263 -18.72 19.09 -7.19
CA LEU A 263 -18.97 18.97 -8.63
C LEU A 263 -19.78 20.19 -9.10
N GLN A 264 -19.43 20.72 -10.27
CA GLN A 264 -20.07 21.87 -10.90
C GLN A 264 -20.39 21.54 -12.35
N LEU A 265 -21.63 21.81 -12.76
CA LEU A 265 -22.14 21.67 -14.12
C LEU A 265 -22.55 23.05 -14.62
N PHE A 266 -22.10 23.41 -15.81
CA PHE A 266 -22.33 24.74 -16.36
C PHE A 266 -22.28 24.74 -17.88
N GLN A 267 -22.70 25.84 -18.49
CA GLN A 267 -22.45 26.11 -19.90
C GLN A 267 -21.14 26.87 -20.03
N THR A 268 -20.25 26.40 -20.90
CA THR A 268 -18.96 27.05 -21.17
C THR A 268 -19.13 28.38 -21.88
N LEU A 269 -18.23 29.33 -21.58
CA LEU A 269 -18.23 30.66 -22.21
C LEU A 269 -17.83 30.58 -23.70
N GLY A 270 -18.25 31.60 -24.45
CA GLY A 270 -17.83 31.79 -25.83
C GLY A 270 -16.37 32.26 -26.01
N GLY A 271 -16.03 32.63 -27.24
CA GLY A 271 -14.74 33.23 -27.59
C GLY A 271 -13.70 32.27 -28.14
N ALA A 272 -13.95 30.95 -28.12
CA ALA A 272 -13.10 30.00 -28.84
C ALA A 272 -13.29 30.14 -30.35
N THR A 273 -12.17 30.22 -31.07
CA THR A 273 -12.14 30.28 -32.54
C THR A 273 -11.21 29.20 -33.06
N SER A 274 -11.30 28.84 -34.34
CA SER A 274 -10.36 27.89 -34.96
C SER A 274 -8.90 28.37 -34.95
N ALA A 275 -8.64 29.63 -34.56
CA ALA A 275 -7.30 30.16 -34.34
C ALA A 275 -6.82 29.88 -32.90
N GLY A 276 -5.54 29.52 -32.73
CA GLY A 276 -4.97 29.23 -31.41
C GLY A 276 -5.25 27.83 -30.85
N GLY A 277 -5.84 26.94 -31.67
CA GLY A 277 -5.93 25.51 -31.38
C GLY A 277 -7.07 25.07 -30.44
N MET A 278 -8.01 25.96 -30.10
CA MET A 278 -9.26 25.58 -29.44
C MET A 278 -10.36 25.40 -30.49
N SER A 279 -11.25 24.42 -30.31
CA SER A 279 -12.39 24.25 -31.23
C SER A 279 -13.49 25.26 -30.90
N PRO A 280 -14.15 25.90 -31.90
CA PRO A 280 -15.38 26.67 -31.66
C PRO A 280 -16.49 25.85 -30.98
N PHE A 281 -16.43 24.51 -31.04
CA PHE A 281 -17.30 23.62 -30.29
C PHE A 281 -17.25 23.86 -28.78
N TYR A 282 -16.13 24.38 -28.27
CA TYR A 282 -16.04 24.76 -26.86
C TYR A 282 -17.12 25.78 -26.47
N ASN A 283 -17.54 26.65 -27.38
CA ASN A 283 -18.49 27.71 -27.05
C ASN A 283 -19.86 27.12 -26.74
N ASP A 284 -20.47 27.58 -25.64
CA ASP A 284 -21.86 27.30 -25.29
C ASP A 284 -22.17 25.80 -25.08
N THR A 285 -21.16 25.01 -24.69
CA THR A 285 -21.21 23.55 -24.50
C THR A 285 -21.36 23.19 -23.02
N LEU A 286 -21.87 21.99 -22.73
CA LEU A 286 -21.92 21.47 -21.35
C LEU A 286 -20.50 21.23 -20.82
N GLY A 287 -20.14 22.00 -19.80
CA GLY A 287 -18.89 21.91 -19.05
C GLY A 287 -19.10 21.30 -17.66
N PHE A 288 -18.08 20.59 -17.22
CA PHE A 288 -17.95 20.04 -15.88
C PHE A 288 -16.64 20.49 -15.25
N ALA A 289 -16.68 20.88 -13.98
CA ALA A 289 -15.50 21.12 -13.18
C ALA A 289 -15.72 20.63 -11.75
N GLY A 290 -14.66 20.20 -11.06
CA GLY A 290 -14.83 19.76 -9.68
C GLY A 290 -13.55 19.34 -9.00
N VAL A 291 -13.66 19.15 -7.69
CA VAL A 291 -12.62 18.53 -6.86
C VAL A 291 -13.24 17.27 -6.28
N ILE A 292 -12.65 16.11 -6.55
CA ILE A 292 -13.06 14.84 -5.94
C ILE A 292 -12.04 14.47 -4.89
N ARG A 293 -12.50 14.24 -3.66
CA ARG A 293 -11.64 13.93 -2.52
C ARG A 293 -12.10 12.62 -1.90
N LEU A 294 -11.21 11.65 -1.87
CA LEU A 294 -11.39 10.35 -1.22
C LEU A 294 -10.21 10.18 -0.24
N ASN A 295 -10.37 10.68 0.98
CA ASN A 295 -9.27 10.81 1.93
C ASN A 295 -9.43 9.91 3.15
N SER A 296 -8.42 9.08 3.42
CA SER A 296 -8.38 8.26 4.63
C SER A 296 -7.74 8.98 5.83
N GLY A 297 -7.21 10.19 5.63
CA GLY A 297 -6.72 11.07 6.71
C GLY A 297 -5.21 11.24 6.73
N ASP A 298 -4.69 11.76 7.83
CA ASP A 298 -3.26 12.07 8.02
C ASP A 298 -2.43 10.78 8.17
N ALA A 299 -1.44 10.60 7.28
CA ALA A 299 -0.54 9.44 7.28
C ALA A 299 0.89 9.75 7.77
N SER A 300 1.14 10.94 8.33
CA SER A 300 2.48 11.36 8.80
C SER A 300 3.06 10.41 9.84
N ASN A 301 2.20 9.87 10.70
CA ASN A 301 2.55 8.95 11.79
C ASN A 301 2.29 7.48 11.47
N LEU A 302 1.83 7.15 10.27
CA LEU A 302 1.70 5.76 9.83
C LEU A 302 3.10 5.24 9.49
N ARG A 303 3.88 4.81 10.50
CA ARG A 303 5.25 4.33 10.32
C ARG A 303 5.48 3.13 11.23
N ALA A 304 6.09 2.09 10.69
CA ALA A 304 6.52 0.97 11.51
C ALA A 304 7.78 1.36 12.28
N THR A 305 8.00 0.74 13.44
CA THR A 305 9.18 0.97 14.27
C THR A 305 10.22 -0.12 14.00
N ILE A 306 11.46 0.28 13.78
CA ILE A 306 12.61 -0.60 13.62
C ILE A 306 13.43 -0.52 14.91
N THR A 307 13.64 -1.66 15.56
CA THR A 307 14.55 -1.78 16.70
C THR A 307 15.70 -2.68 16.31
N ALA A 308 16.89 -2.09 16.17
CA ALA A 308 18.12 -2.85 16.08
C ALA A 308 18.71 -3.01 17.48
N ASN A 309 18.86 -4.24 17.96
CA ASN A 309 19.43 -4.52 19.26
C ASN A 309 20.96 -4.36 19.22
N THR A 310 21.55 -4.08 20.39
CA THR A 310 23.01 -4.12 20.54
C THR A 310 23.50 -5.54 20.22
N PRO A 311 24.48 -5.71 19.31
CA PRO A 311 25.04 -7.02 19.01
C PRO A 311 25.61 -7.68 20.26
N THR A 312 25.52 -9.01 20.32
CA THR A 312 26.10 -9.81 21.39
C THR A 312 27.30 -10.58 20.86
N SER A 313 28.36 -10.71 21.66
CA SER A 313 29.56 -11.50 21.33
C SER A 313 29.60 -12.73 22.22
N THR A 314 29.73 -13.89 21.62
CA THR A 314 29.94 -15.16 22.34
C THR A 314 31.24 -15.78 21.85
N VAL A 315 32.12 -16.12 22.78
CA VAL A 315 33.38 -16.81 22.47
C VAL A 315 33.19 -18.30 22.71
N GLY A 316 33.36 -19.09 21.66
CA GLY A 316 33.29 -20.54 21.73
C GLY A 316 34.53 -21.17 22.37
N PRO A 317 34.50 -22.49 22.63
CA PRO A 317 35.68 -23.21 23.07
C PRO A 317 36.77 -23.25 21.98
N TRP A 318 38.01 -23.52 22.39
CA TRP A 318 39.08 -23.83 21.45
C TRP A 318 38.82 -25.17 20.76
N VAL A 319 38.83 -25.17 19.42
CA VAL A 319 38.61 -26.35 18.58
C VAL A 319 39.90 -26.69 17.82
N ASN A 320 40.40 -27.90 17.96
CA ASN A 320 41.52 -28.40 17.16
C ASN A 320 41.10 -28.54 15.70
N ARG A 321 41.87 -27.96 14.78
CA ARG A 321 41.59 -27.94 13.34
C ARG A 321 42.51 -28.81 12.53
N TYR A 322 43.77 -28.89 12.96
CA TYR A 322 44.79 -29.65 12.26
C TYR A 322 45.86 -30.11 13.24
N SER A 323 46.43 -31.29 13.00
CA SER A 323 47.61 -31.77 13.71
C SER A 323 48.41 -32.64 12.76
N THR A 324 49.72 -32.44 12.69
CA THR A 324 50.62 -33.39 12.02
C THR A 324 50.78 -34.59 12.95
N GLN A 325 50.03 -35.67 12.72
CA GLN A 325 50.48 -36.98 13.17
C GLN A 325 51.38 -37.54 12.07
N TYR A 326 52.56 -38.00 12.42
CA TYR A 326 53.60 -38.49 11.50
C TYR A 326 53.04 -39.48 10.46
N THR A 327 52.60 -38.95 9.31
CA THR A 327 52.40 -39.58 7.98
C THR A 327 51.74 -38.52 7.08
N GLY A 328 52.35 -38.27 5.92
CA GLY A 328 52.15 -37.09 5.08
C GLY A 328 50.71 -36.66 4.78
N ALA A 329 50.50 -35.34 4.85
CA ALA A 329 49.37 -34.60 4.29
C ALA A 329 49.89 -33.33 3.57
N PRO A 330 49.13 -32.73 2.65
CA PRO A 330 49.62 -32.21 1.37
C PRO A 330 50.53 -30.98 1.48
N SER A 331 51.56 -30.99 0.62
CA SER A 331 52.62 -29.99 0.43
C SER A 331 52.07 -28.64 -0.09
N ASN A 332 52.79 -27.52 0.04
CA ASN A 332 53.97 -27.19 -0.76
C ASN A 332 54.99 -26.30 0.00
N ASN A 333 56.13 -26.92 0.35
CA ASN A 333 57.46 -26.35 0.68
C ASN A 333 57.57 -25.51 1.99
N SER A 334 58.42 -25.78 2.99
CA SER A 334 59.57 -26.70 3.26
C SER A 334 59.92 -26.54 4.78
N PRO A 335 60.88 -27.24 5.46
CA PRO A 335 61.85 -28.27 5.04
C PRO A 335 62.05 -29.48 6.02
N SER A 336 62.90 -30.43 5.59
CA SER A 336 63.74 -31.44 6.29
C SER A 336 63.43 -31.96 7.72
N SER A 337 63.56 -33.29 7.84
CA SER A 337 63.58 -34.16 9.03
C SER A 337 63.17 -33.54 10.37
N ASP A 338 61.90 -33.76 10.70
CA ASP A 338 61.27 -33.76 12.04
C ASP A 338 60.77 -32.43 12.61
N TRP A 339 59.75 -31.85 11.97
CA TRP A 339 58.88 -30.81 12.55
C TRP A 339 57.45 -31.32 12.77
N LEU A 340 56.82 -30.95 13.90
CA LEU A 340 55.42 -31.25 14.21
C LEU A 340 54.65 -29.98 14.56
N TYR A 341 53.43 -29.89 14.05
CA TYR A 341 52.53 -28.75 14.21
C TYR A 341 51.14 -29.21 14.65
N ARG A 342 50.52 -28.46 15.55
CA ARG A 342 49.08 -28.52 15.74
C ARG A 342 48.49 -27.13 15.69
N ILE A 343 47.28 -27.03 15.16
CA ILE A 343 46.54 -25.79 14.96
C ILE A 343 45.17 -25.97 15.58
N ARG A 344 44.78 -24.95 16.34
CA ARG A 344 43.43 -24.80 16.83
C ARG A 344 42.92 -23.41 16.49
N SER A 345 41.61 -23.29 16.46
CA SER A 345 40.95 -22.01 16.35
C SER A 345 39.96 -21.83 17.49
N GLN A 346 39.82 -20.61 17.95
CA GLN A 346 38.67 -20.19 18.75
C GLN A 346 37.76 -19.36 17.86
N THR A 347 36.47 -19.62 17.92
CA THR A 347 35.48 -18.84 17.18
C THR A 347 34.84 -17.82 18.11
N THR A 348 34.90 -16.55 17.71
CA THR A 348 34.09 -15.49 18.31
C THR A 348 32.92 -15.23 17.38
N THR A 349 31.70 -15.46 17.88
CA THR A 349 30.47 -15.30 17.13
C THR A 349 29.77 -14.03 17.58
N ILE A 350 29.62 -13.07 16.67
CA ILE A 350 28.82 -11.87 16.90
C ILE A 350 27.44 -12.11 16.33
N THR A 351 26.40 -11.95 17.17
CA THR A 351 25.00 -12.07 16.77
C THR A 351 24.32 -10.71 16.91
N SER A 352 23.81 -10.18 15.80
CA SER A 352 22.94 -9.01 15.78
C SER A 352 21.51 -9.45 15.52
N THR A 353 20.58 -8.85 16.25
CA THR A 353 19.15 -9.10 16.11
C THR A 353 18.43 -7.78 15.95
N GLY A 354 17.28 -7.83 15.27
CA GLY A 354 16.40 -6.68 15.17
C GLY A 354 14.95 -7.09 15.06
N SER A 355 14.07 -6.15 15.35
CA SER A 355 12.63 -6.34 15.26
C SER A 355 11.98 -5.22 14.46
N TRP A 356 10.93 -5.58 13.75
CA TRP A 356 10.04 -4.67 13.05
C TRP A 356 8.69 -4.69 13.78
N THR A 357 8.17 -3.53 14.13
CA THR A 357 6.89 -3.40 14.84
C THR A 357 5.94 -2.60 13.98
N ALA A 358 4.79 -3.18 13.68
CA ALA A 358 3.74 -2.52 12.91
C ALA A 358 3.29 -1.20 13.57
N PRO A 359 2.78 -0.23 12.79
CA PRO A 359 2.08 0.92 13.36
C PRO A 359 0.90 0.46 14.22
N THR A 360 0.39 1.34 15.09
CA THR A 360 -0.76 1.01 15.95
C THR A 360 -2.00 0.67 15.12
N ASP A 361 -2.81 -0.28 15.60
CA ASP A 361 -3.99 -0.79 14.88
C ASP A 361 -4.95 0.32 14.43
N SER A 362 -5.13 1.37 15.23
CA SER A 362 -6.00 2.50 14.87
C SER A 362 -5.56 3.24 13.61
N THR A 363 -4.26 3.28 13.32
CA THR A 363 -3.69 3.88 12.09
C THR A 363 -3.73 2.91 10.91
N MET A 364 -3.72 1.60 11.18
CA MET A 364 -3.76 0.53 10.18
C MET A 364 -5.17 0.19 9.69
N ASN A 365 -6.21 0.72 10.35
CA ASN A 365 -7.61 0.52 9.96
C ASN A 365 -8.06 1.40 8.78
N ASN A 366 -7.29 2.45 8.47
CA ASN A 366 -7.50 3.30 7.31
C ASN A 366 -6.96 2.57 6.09
N VAL A 367 -7.79 1.80 5.39
CA VAL A 367 -7.27 0.89 4.37
C VAL A 367 -8.30 0.59 3.29
N LEU A 368 -7.83 0.62 2.05
CA LEU A 368 -8.52 0.04 0.90
C LEU A 368 -7.92 -1.34 0.63
N ARG A 369 -8.75 -2.36 0.74
CA ARG A 369 -8.41 -3.73 0.44
C ARG A 369 -9.07 -4.16 -0.86
N LEU A 370 -8.28 -4.73 -1.76
CA LEU A 370 -8.73 -5.38 -2.98
C LEU A 370 -8.34 -6.86 -2.93
N SER A 371 -9.32 -7.76 -2.98
CA SER A 371 -9.08 -9.21 -2.81
C SER A 371 -9.68 -10.02 -3.94
N THR A 372 -9.05 -11.15 -4.24
CA THR A 372 -9.44 -12.02 -5.36
C THR A 372 -9.52 -13.49 -4.97
N ARG A 373 -8.87 -13.87 -3.86
CA ARG A 373 -8.86 -15.26 -3.41
C ARG A 373 -10.15 -15.59 -2.69
N GLU A 374 -11.05 -16.22 -3.44
CA GLU A 374 -12.26 -16.84 -2.90
C GLU A 374 -11.92 -17.88 -1.82
N SER A 375 -12.72 -17.92 -0.76
CA SER A 375 -12.67 -18.93 0.31
C SER A 375 -14.01 -19.69 0.41
N GLY A 376 -14.00 -20.93 0.88
CA GLY A 376 -15.21 -21.76 1.00
C GLY A 376 -15.60 -22.55 -0.27
N THR A 377 -16.60 -23.42 -0.16
CA THR A 377 -17.09 -24.29 -1.25
C THR A 377 -18.30 -23.67 -1.94
N GLY A 378 -18.39 -23.75 -3.28
CA GLY A 378 -19.62 -23.45 -4.02
C GLY A 378 -19.72 -22.08 -4.70
N GLN A 379 -18.61 -21.36 -4.91
CA GLN A 379 -18.63 -20.05 -5.58
C GLN A 379 -18.73 -20.11 -7.13
N GLY A 380 -18.50 -21.31 -7.71
CA GLY A 380 -18.69 -21.71 -9.11
C GLY A 380 -17.93 -20.90 -10.16
N ASN A 381 -17.58 -21.48 -11.31
CA ASN A 381 -16.72 -20.78 -12.29
C ASN A 381 -17.44 -19.70 -13.11
N LEU A 382 -18.76 -19.84 -13.29
CA LEU A 382 -19.56 -19.04 -14.22
C LEU A 382 -20.81 -18.42 -13.57
N ILE A 383 -20.83 -18.34 -12.24
CA ILE A 383 -22.00 -17.90 -11.47
C ILE A 383 -21.77 -16.51 -10.92
N THR A 384 -22.80 -15.65 -10.89
CA THR A 384 -22.75 -14.38 -10.16
C THR A 384 -24.03 -14.17 -9.36
N PRO A 385 -23.93 -13.74 -8.08
CA PRO A 385 -25.10 -13.34 -7.30
C PRO A 385 -25.93 -12.26 -7.98
N ALA A 386 -25.32 -11.42 -8.82
CA ALA A 386 -26.00 -10.35 -9.55
C ALA A 386 -27.11 -10.87 -10.49
N ILE A 387 -26.89 -12.00 -11.16
CA ILE A 387 -27.84 -12.58 -12.12
C ILE A 387 -28.66 -13.71 -11.48
N ASN A 388 -27.98 -14.62 -10.77
CA ASN A 388 -28.56 -15.88 -10.33
C ASN A 388 -29.13 -15.82 -8.89
N GLY A 389 -28.93 -14.69 -8.20
CA GLY A 389 -29.08 -14.64 -6.75
C GLY A 389 -28.10 -15.56 -6.03
N GLY A 390 -28.26 -15.69 -4.71
CA GLY A 390 -27.48 -16.62 -3.90
C GLY A 390 -26.59 -15.96 -2.86
N LEU A 391 -25.72 -16.75 -2.24
CA LEU A 391 -24.86 -16.27 -1.15
C LEU A 391 -23.83 -15.26 -1.66
N ALA A 392 -23.55 -14.25 -0.82
CA ALA A 392 -22.44 -13.35 -1.04
C ALA A 392 -21.11 -14.12 -1.11
N PRO A 393 -20.19 -13.71 -2.00
CA PRO A 393 -18.87 -14.32 -2.07
C PRO A 393 -18.06 -14.04 -0.81
N THR A 394 -17.23 -15.03 -0.45
CA THR A 394 -16.32 -14.97 0.69
C THR A 394 -14.88 -15.04 0.22
N PHE A 395 -13.99 -14.36 0.91
CA PHE A 395 -12.58 -14.23 0.54
C PHE A 395 -11.69 -14.70 1.68
N ASP A 396 -10.46 -15.12 1.36
CA ASP A 396 -9.43 -15.36 2.37
C ASP A 396 -9.21 -14.10 3.20
N ALA A 397 -9.14 -14.19 4.53
CA ALA A 397 -9.16 -12.99 5.38
C ALA A 397 -7.88 -12.13 5.35
N ASN A 398 -6.77 -12.68 4.83
CA ASN A 398 -5.47 -12.03 4.82
C ASN A 398 -4.90 -11.84 3.41
N GLU A 399 -5.56 -12.34 2.36
CA GLU A 399 -5.17 -12.12 0.97
C GLU A 399 -5.62 -10.76 0.44
N GLY A 400 -4.89 -10.24 -0.55
CA GLY A 400 -5.30 -9.10 -1.36
C GLY A 400 -4.23 -8.02 -1.43
N LEU A 401 -4.49 -7.00 -2.24
CA LEU A 401 -3.73 -5.75 -2.21
C LEU A 401 -4.32 -4.85 -1.13
N TYR A 402 -3.50 -4.48 -0.15
CA TYR A 402 -3.86 -3.51 0.88
C TYR A 402 -3.15 -2.19 0.59
N LEU A 403 -3.94 -1.14 0.46
CA LEU A 403 -3.48 0.24 0.34
C LEU A 403 -3.83 0.93 1.65
N TYR A 404 -2.84 1.12 2.51
CA TYR A 404 -2.98 1.79 3.80
C TYR A 404 -2.99 3.30 3.62
N ASN A 405 -3.92 3.94 4.32
CA ASN A 405 -4.20 5.36 4.35
C ASN A 405 -4.16 6.05 2.97
N PRO A 406 -4.92 5.57 1.97
CA PRO A 406 -4.98 6.20 0.66
C PRO A 406 -5.71 7.55 0.76
N ASN A 407 -5.10 8.58 0.17
CA ASN A 407 -5.69 9.91 -0.01
C ASN A 407 -5.64 10.26 -1.49
N ILE A 408 -6.80 10.42 -2.11
CA ILE A 408 -6.95 10.69 -3.54
C ILE A 408 -7.68 12.03 -3.67
N ASN A 409 -6.98 13.05 -4.14
CA ASN A 409 -7.49 14.41 -4.31
C ASN A 409 -7.33 14.80 -5.78
N LEU A 410 -8.41 14.70 -6.55
CA LEU A 410 -8.42 14.94 -7.99
C LEU A 410 -9.09 16.28 -8.29
N VAL A 411 -8.34 17.21 -8.85
CA VAL A 411 -8.84 18.46 -9.41
C VAL A 411 -9.16 18.22 -10.88
N LEU A 412 -10.45 18.17 -11.19
CA LEU A 412 -10.99 17.96 -12.52
C LEU A 412 -11.37 19.30 -13.14
N GLY A 413 -10.35 20.01 -13.64
CA GLY A 413 -10.53 21.28 -14.34
C GLY A 413 -11.00 22.43 -13.46
N SER A 414 -11.41 23.51 -14.12
CA SER A 414 -11.96 24.72 -13.50
C SER A 414 -13.03 25.35 -14.41
N LEU A 415 -13.67 26.43 -13.98
CA LEU A 415 -14.69 27.11 -14.80
C LEU A 415 -14.18 27.62 -16.16
N TYR A 416 -12.86 27.85 -16.28
CA TYR A 416 -12.19 28.29 -17.51
C TYR A 416 -11.24 27.22 -18.09
N GLN A 417 -11.25 26.02 -17.51
CA GLN A 417 -10.63 24.81 -18.05
C GLN A 417 -11.53 23.59 -17.76
N PRO A 418 -12.78 23.56 -18.29
CA PRO A 418 -13.72 22.49 -18.00
C PRO A 418 -13.38 21.18 -18.70
N LEU A 419 -13.90 20.10 -18.14
CA LEU A 419 -14.15 18.87 -18.87
C LEU A 419 -15.42 19.04 -19.71
N VAL A 420 -15.32 18.93 -21.04
CA VAL A 420 -16.44 19.05 -21.97
C VAL A 420 -16.76 17.71 -22.63
N LEU A 421 -18.05 17.49 -22.89
CA LEU A 421 -18.55 16.35 -23.65
C LEU A 421 -18.88 16.83 -25.06
N SER A 422 -18.39 16.11 -26.06
CA SER A 422 -18.52 16.51 -27.46
C SER A 422 -18.85 15.32 -28.36
N SER A 423 -19.46 15.60 -29.50
CA SER A 423 -19.63 14.64 -30.59
C SER A 423 -19.37 15.35 -31.92
N ASP A 424 -18.60 14.72 -32.81
CA ASP A 424 -18.45 15.17 -34.21
C ASP A 424 -19.56 14.60 -35.13
N GLY A 425 -20.61 14.00 -34.53
CA GLY A 425 -21.68 13.30 -35.23
C GLY A 425 -21.37 11.83 -35.54
N LYS A 426 -20.11 11.39 -35.38
CA LYS A 426 -19.65 9.99 -35.56
C LYS A 426 -18.92 9.43 -34.34
N ASN A 427 -18.23 10.28 -33.60
CA ASN A 427 -17.40 9.94 -32.47
C ASN A 427 -17.80 10.84 -31.31
N PHE A 428 -18.11 10.20 -30.19
CA PHE A 428 -18.16 10.87 -28.90
C PHE A 428 -16.74 11.16 -28.40
N SER A 429 -16.54 12.33 -27.80
CA SER A 429 -15.29 12.73 -27.18
C SER A 429 -15.49 13.36 -25.81
N LEU A 430 -14.56 13.05 -24.92
CA LEU A 430 -14.40 13.63 -23.60
C LEU A 430 -13.11 14.45 -23.62
N GLU A 431 -13.21 15.75 -23.38
CA GLU A 431 -12.06 16.65 -23.51
C GLU A 431 -11.93 17.56 -22.29
N LEU A 432 -10.83 17.47 -21.55
CA LEU A 432 -10.43 18.54 -20.64
C LEU A 432 -9.87 19.68 -21.49
N ALA A 433 -10.56 20.81 -21.49
CA ALA A 433 -10.19 21.98 -22.27
C ALA A 433 -8.75 22.42 -21.98
N ARG A 434 -8.12 23.04 -22.99
CA ARG A 434 -6.81 23.67 -22.81
C ARG A 434 -6.95 24.88 -21.90
N ILE A 435 -5.85 25.30 -21.31
CA ILE A 435 -5.78 26.59 -20.64
C ILE A 435 -5.80 27.70 -21.70
N PRO A 436 -6.67 28.72 -21.61
CA PRO A 436 -6.63 29.84 -22.55
C PRO A 436 -5.26 30.53 -22.51
N ASN A 437 -4.71 30.85 -23.68
CA ASN A 437 -3.33 31.34 -23.82
C ASN A 437 -3.20 32.81 -23.40
N LYS A 438 -3.33 33.08 -22.10
CA LYS A 438 -3.23 34.40 -21.49
C LYS A 438 -2.33 34.35 -20.24
N PRO A 439 -1.31 35.21 -20.11
CA PRO A 439 -0.38 35.20 -18.97
C PRO A 439 -1.06 35.23 -17.59
N GLU A 440 -2.12 36.02 -17.45
CA GLU A 440 -2.90 36.17 -16.23
C GLU A 440 -3.67 34.90 -15.82
N ILE A 441 -3.97 34.01 -16.77
CA ILE A 441 -4.62 32.72 -16.49
C ILE A 441 -3.57 31.69 -16.09
N TYR A 442 -2.43 31.66 -16.76
CA TYR A 442 -1.31 30.79 -16.38
C TYR A 442 -0.85 31.04 -14.94
N LYS A 443 -0.79 32.32 -14.53
CA LYS A 443 -0.50 32.70 -13.15
C LYS A 443 -1.55 32.21 -12.14
N LYS A 444 -2.82 32.02 -12.54
CA LYS A 444 -3.84 31.44 -11.66
C LYS A 444 -3.73 29.92 -11.53
N ILE A 445 -3.22 29.24 -12.56
CA ILE A 445 -3.15 27.77 -12.59
C ILE A 445 -1.83 27.23 -12.06
N TYR A 446 -0.70 27.76 -12.52
CA TYR A 446 0.62 27.23 -12.18
C TYR A 446 1.09 27.69 -10.79
N THR A 447 1.98 26.88 -10.22
CA THR A 447 2.65 27.13 -8.94
C THR A 447 4.13 27.44 -9.20
N ASP A 448 4.65 28.49 -8.56
CA ASP A 448 6.10 28.68 -8.44
C ASP A 448 6.59 27.98 -7.16
N TYR A 449 7.15 26.78 -7.32
CA TYR A 449 7.70 26.00 -6.21
C TYR A 449 8.98 26.58 -5.61
N THR A 450 9.62 27.54 -6.27
CA THR A 450 10.78 28.25 -5.69
C THR A 450 10.37 29.30 -4.66
N GLY A 451 9.10 29.74 -4.70
CA GLY A 451 8.56 30.78 -3.83
C GLY A 451 9.03 32.20 -4.17
N ASN A 452 9.65 32.40 -5.33
CA ASN A 452 10.24 33.69 -5.72
C ASN A 452 9.19 34.64 -6.34
N ASP A 453 8.19 34.11 -7.03
CA ASP A 453 7.09 34.88 -7.63
C ASP A 453 5.73 34.49 -7.02
N SER A 454 5.26 35.34 -6.10
CA SER A 454 3.96 35.16 -5.43
C SER A 454 2.75 35.47 -6.30
N SER A 455 2.94 35.90 -7.55
CA SER A 455 1.83 36.10 -8.50
C SER A 455 1.29 34.78 -9.06
N TYR A 456 2.02 33.67 -8.88
CA TYR A 456 1.53 32.32 -9.17
C TYR A 456 0.67 31.82 -8.02
N LEU A 457 -0.62 31.61 -8.30
CA LEU A 457 -1.66 31.25 -7.31
C LEU A 457 -2.04 29.76 -7.35
N GLY A 458 -1.44 28.99 -8.26
CA GLY A 458 -1.65 27.56 -8.34
C GLY A 458 -1.24 26.87 -7.04
N SER A 459 -1.95 25.82 -6.67
CA SER A 459 -1.59 25.00 -5.50
C SER A 459 -2.06 23.56 -5.65
N THR A 460 -1.39 22.66 -4.96
CA THR A 460 -1.78 21.26 -4.88
C THR A 460 -2.90 21.05 -3.86
N CYS A 461 -3.92 20.29 -4.25
CA CYS A 461 -4.93 19.77 -3.36
C CYS A 461 -4.43 18.46 -2.75
N ASN A 462 -4.21 18.44 -1.45
CA ASN A 462 -3.83 17.26 -0.68
C ASN A 462 -4.64 17.14 0.62
N VAL A 463 -4.30 16.16 1.46
CA VAL A 463 -5.05 15.91 2.71
C VAL A 463 -4.93 17.04 3.74
N TYR A 464 -3.86 17.85 3.68
CA TYR A 464 -3.61 18.96 4.62
C TYR A 464 -4.12 20.31 4.10
N GLN A 465 -4.12 20.52 2.80
CA GLN A 465 -4.58 21.77 2.19
C GLN A 465 -5.12 21.56 0.77
N CYS A 466 -6.24 22.23 0.45
CA CYS A 466 -6.84 22.21 -0.89
C CYS A 466 -7.26 23.62 -1.33
N GLY A 467 -6.30 24.50 -1.52
CA GLY A 467 -6.54 25.93 -1.76
C GLY A 467 -6.68 26.73 -0.47
N LYS A 468 -7.32 27.89 -0.54
CA LYS A 468 -7.39 28.83 0.60
C LYS A 468 -8.44 28.38 1.62
N ASN A 469 -8.07 28.36 2.90
CA ASN A 469 -8.97 28.01 3.99
C ASN A 469 -10.17 28.97 4.07
N VAL A 470 -11.31 28.43 4.50
CA VAL A 470 -12.58 29.15 4.71
C VAL A 470 -12.98 28.99 6.18
N THR A 471 -13.53 30.04 6.78
CA THR A 471 -14.04 29.99 8.16
C THR A 471 -15.56 30.01 8.13
N LEU A 472 -16.19 29.03 8.76
CA LEU A 472 -17.65 28.91 8.83
C LEU A 472 -18.07 28.47 10.24
N GLY A 473 -18.96 29.23 10.87
CA GLY A 473 -19.41 29.00 12.26
C GLY A 473 -18.27 28.86 13.28
N GLY A 474 -17.22 29.68 13.16
CA GLY A 474 -16.08 29.69 14.09
C GLY A 474 -15.06 28.56 13.90
N ARG A 475 -15.26 27.67 12.91
CA ARG A 475 -14.33 26.59 12.55
C ARG A 475 -13.67 26.88 11.21
N THR A 476 -12.47 26.34 11.02
CA THR A 476 -11.68 26.51 9.78
C THR A 476 -11.73 25.23 8.95
N TYR A 477 -12.02 25.39 7.66
CA TYR A 477 -12.09 24.32 6.69
C TYR A 477 -11.14 24.59 5.53
N GLN A 478 -10.70 23.53 4.86
CA GLN A 478 -9.97 23.65 3.60
C GLN A 478 -10.91 24.17 2.51
N GLY A 479 -10.38 24.98 1.61
CA GLY A 479 -11.11 25.43 0.43
C GLY A 479 -11.19 24.37 -0.67
N SER A 480 -11.44 24.85 -1.88
CA SER A 480 -11.53 24.03 -3.10
C SER A 480 -10.92 24.74 -4.33
N SER A 481 -10.03 25.71 -4.10
CA SER A 481 -9.42 26.54 -5.14
C SER A 481 -8.08 26.02 -5.66
N ALA A 482 -7.68 24.82 -5.26
CA ALA A 482 -6.47 24.18 -5.74
C ALA A 482 -6.59 23.81 -7.23
N THR A 483 -5.45 23.77 -7.92
CA THR A 483 -5.37 23.58 -9.38
C THR A 483 -4.66 22.28 -9.75
N HIS A 484 -3.90 21.70 -8.83
CA HIS A 484 -3.18 20.45 -9.02
C HIS A 484 -3.75 19.35 -8.11
N SER A 485 -3.73 18.13 -8.61
CA SER A 485 -4.17 16.92 -7.90
C SER A 485 -3.03 16.29 -7.10
N SER A 486 -3.37 15.47 -6.11
CA SER A 486 -2.43 14.60 -5.42
C SER A 486 -3.04 13.22 -5.13
N ILE A 487 -2.18 12.21 -5.10
CA ILE A 487 -2.48 10.86 -4.66
C ILE A 487 -1.38 10.44 -3.70
N SER A 488 -1.73 10.08 -2.48
CA SER A 488 -0.79 9.47 -1.53
C SER A 488 -1.32 8.17 -0.96
N ILE A 489 -0.42 7.22 -0.75
CA ILE A 489 -0.70 5.91 -0.16
C ILE A 489 0.40 5.63 0.85
N GLY A 490 0.01 5.42 2.10
CA GLY A 490 0.94 5.07 3.18
C GLY A 490 1.65 6.26 3.82
N SER A 491 2.79 5.99 4.44
CA SER A 491 3.64 6.94 5.15
C SER A 491 4.03 8.14 4.29
N THR A 492 3.64 9.35 4.72
CA THR A 492 3.99 10.59 4.03
C THR A 492 4.80 11.54 4.91
N VAL A 493 5.46 12.50 4.26
CA VAL A 493 6.06 13.69 4.86
C VAL A 493 5.41 14.89 4.19
N TYR A 494 4.90 15.83 4.99
CA TYR A 494 4.28 17.06 4.51
C TYR A 494 5.19 18.25 4.74
N ASN A 495 5.41 19.05 3.70
CA ASN A 495 6.11 20.32 3.79
C ASN A 495 5.09 21.47 3.70
N ALA A 496 4.84 22.12 4.84
CA ALA A 496 3.87 23.22 4.93
C ALA A 496 4.32 24.51 4.23
N THR A 497 5.62 24.71 3.98
CA THR A 497 6.13 25.90 3.30
C THR A 497 5.81 25.88 1.82
N THR A 498 5.96 24.72 1.18
CA THR A 498 5.72 24.55 -0.26
C THR A 498 4.38 23.87 -0.56
N ASN A 499 3.63 23.46 0.46
CA ASN A 499 2.42 22.63 0.36
C ASN A 499 2.64 21.39 -0.52
N THR A 500 3.73 20.66 -0.24
CA THR A 500 4.09 19.43 -0.98
C THR A 500 4.04 18.21 -0.08
N LEU A 501 3.72 17.08 -0.69
CA LEU A 501 3.78 15.76 -0.07
C LEU A 501 4.87 14.90 -0.69
N GLU A 502 5.59 14.19 0.17
CA GLU A 502 6.59 13.20 -0.22
C GLU A 502 6.31 11.86 0.45
N ALA A 503 6.68 10.77 -0.22
CA ALA A 503 6.69 9.45 0.40
C ALA A 503 7.83 9.37 1.42
N PHE A 504 7.51 8.92 2.65
CA PHE A 504 8.54 8.65 3.64
C PHE A 504 9.38 7.45 3.20
N LYS A 505 10.72 7.60 3.19
CA LYS A 505 11.65 6.60 2.64
C LYS A 505 12.17 5.59 3.66
N GLY A 506 11.73 5.67 4.92
CA GLY A 506 12.33 4.92 6.02
C GLY A 506 13.67 5.50 6.50
N ASN A 507 14.11 5.04 7.68
CA ASN A 507 15.41 5.32 8.26
C ASN A 507 15.82 4.15 9.18
N ASN A 508 16.87 4.30 10.01
CA ASN A 508 17.34 3.21 10.88
C ASN A 508 16.44 2.90 12.08
N THR A 509 15.41 3.69 12.35
CA THR A 509 14.47 3.50 13.48
C THR A 509 13.02 3.41 13.05
N GLN A 510 12.70 3.70 11.79
CA GLN A 510 11.34 3.69 11.26
C GLN A 510 11.32 3.15 9.84
N ASP A 511 10.29 2.37 9.53
CA ASP A 511 10.03 1.85 8.19
C ASP A 511 8.76 2.48 7.59
N ALA A 512 8.75 2.60 6.27
CA ALA A 512 7.58 3.10 5.55
C ALA A 512 6.53 1.99 5.40
N VAL A 513 5.26 2.33 5.53
CA VAL A 513 4.11 1.42 5.44
C VAL A 513 3.08 2.04 4.50
N GLY A 514 2.60 1.29 3.51
CA GLY A 514 1.61 1.82 2.57
C GLY A 514 0.95 0.77 1.69
N ILE A 515 1.70 0.19 0.76
CA ILE A 515 1.23 -0.80 -0.19
C ILE A 515 1.70 -2.16 0.28
N SER A 516 0.81 -3.16 0.32
CA SER A 516 1.22 -4.52 0.65
C SER A 516 0.41 -5.60 -0.08
N PHE A 517 1.07 -6.71 -0.36
CA PHE A 517 0.44 -7.92 -0.89
C PHE A 517 0.17 -8.92 0.23
N GLY A 518 -1.07 -8.97 0.68
CA GLY A 518 -1.50 -9.64 1.89
C GLY A 518 -1.43 -8.69 3.10
N LYS A 519 -2.27 -8.98 4.10
CA LYS A 519 -2.41 -8.15 5.30
C LYS A 519 -1.06 -8.01 6.00
N LEU A 520 -0.70 -6.78 6.37
CA LEU A 520 0.49 -6.57 7.19
C LEU A 520 0.30 -7.20 8.58
N PRO A 521 1.37 -7.78 9.14
CA PRO A 521 1.36 -8.39 10.46
C PRO A 521 1.05 -7.36 11.55
N THR A 522 0.42 -7.81 12.63
CA THR A 522 0.12 -6.97 13.81
C THR A 522 1.21 -7.12 14.86
N GLY A 523 1.59 -6.04 15.52
CA GLY A 523 2.57 -6.05 16.61
C GLY A 523 4.02 -6.19 16.16
N THR A 524 4.86 -6.78 17.02
CA THR A 524 6.31 -6.90 16.81
C THR A 524 6.68 -8.25 16.21
N ILE A 525 7.47 -8.22 15.13
CA ILE A 525 8.08 -9.39 14.52
C ILE A 525 9.58 -9.35 14.75
N ALA A 526 10.14 -10.48 15.19
CA ALA A 526 11.58 -10.70 15.16
C ALA A 526 12.01 -10.79 13.69
N ALA A 527 12.59 -9.71 13.20
CA ALA A 527 12.75 -9.44 11.78
C ALA A 527 13.97 -10.15 11.20
N ALA A 528 15.14 -10.00 11.83
CA ALA A 528 16.37 -10.56 11.29
C ALA A 528 17.35 -10.91 12.40
N THR A 529 17.99 -12.08 12.27
CA THR A 529 19.19 -12.45 13.02
C THR A 529 20.33 -12.58 12.03
N GLN A 530 21.40 -11.83 12.25
CA GLN A 530 22.64 -11.97 11.47
C GLN A 530 23.76 -12.40 12.40
N THR A 531 24.53 -13.37 11.94
CA THR A 531 25.69 -13.88 12.64
C THR A 531 26.94 -13.64 11.80
N ARG A 532 28.02 -13.19 12.46
CA ARG A 532 29.35 -13.00 11.87
C ARG A 532 30.37 -13.74 12.73
N ASN A 533 31.19 -14.58 12.10
CA ASN A 533 32.17 -15.40 12.79
C ASN A 533 33.59 -14.87 12.59
N PHE A 534 34.36 -14.86 13.66
CA PHE A 534 35.76 -14.47 13.68
C PHE A 534 36.59 -15.61 14.26
N TYR A 535 37.79 -15.81 13.74
CA TYR A 535 38.61 -16.96 14.10
C TYR A 535 39.97 -16.50 14.60
N GLN A 536 40.24 -16.76 15.88
CA GLN A 536 41.58 -16.61 16.43
C GLN A 536 42.35 -17.91 16.23
N LEU A 537 43.49 -17.85 15.56
CA LEU A 537 44.32 -19.01 15.30
C LEU A 537 45.46 -19.10 16.30
N GLN A 538 45.70 -20.32 16.76
CA GLN A 538 46.88 -20.66 17.52
C GLN A 538 47.54 -21.88 16.94
N ASN A 539 48.86 -21.90 16.99
CA ASN A 539 49.61 -23.11 16.75
C ASN A 539 50.49 -23.49 17.94
N GLN A 540 50.92 -24.74 17.90
CA GLN A 540 52.07 -25.21 18.64
C GLN A 540 53.00 -25.92 17.68
N GLU A 541 54.29 -25.70 17.88
CA GLU A 541 55.33 -26.19 17.01
C GLU A 541 56.40 -26.91 17.84
N ARG A 542 56.92 -27.98 17.28
CA ARG A 542 58.01 -28.78 17.83
C ARG A 542 58.95 -29.20 16.70
N ARG A 543 60.24 -29.28 16.98
CA ARG A 543 61.25 -29.76 16.03
C ARG A 543 62.22 -30.73 16.68
N SER A 544 62.77 -31.67 15.91
CA SER A 544 63.90 -32.48 16.36
C SER A 544 65.13 -31.59 16.49
N GLY A 545 65.79 -31.68 17.63
CA GLY A 545 67.09 -31.11 17.90
C GLY A 545 68.15 -32.20 17.80
N SER A 546 69.25 -31.90 17.12
CA SER A 546 70.42 -32.79 17.10
C SER A 546 71.19 -32.65 18.41
N TYR A 547 71.33 -33.75 19.17
CA TYR A 547 72.28 -33.84 20.27
C TYR A 547 73.46 -34.73 19.89
N SER A 548 74.67 -34.19 19.90
CA SER A 548 75.91 -34.97 19.75
C SER A 548 76.41 -35.41 21.12
N CYS A 549 76.38 -36.70 21.39
CA CYS A 549 77.06 -37.31 22.53
C CYS A 549 78.43 -37.81 22.08
N GLY A 550 79.49 -37.07 22.41
CA GLY A 550 80.86 -37.56 22.31
C GLY A 550 81.34 -38.01 23.67
N PHE A 551 81.47 -39.32 23.90
CA PHE A 551 82.59 -39.97 24.61
C PHE A 551 82.42 -41.50 24.52
N LEU A 552 83.43 -42.18 23.94
CA LEU A 552 83.64 -43.65 23.95
C LEU A 552 82.65 -44.58 23.21
N ASN A 553 82.30 -44.26 21.95
CA ASN A 553 81.98 -45.29 20.92
C ASN A 553 80.91 -46.37 21.27
N LEU A 554 79.87 -46.02 22.05
CA LEU A 554 78.65 -46.82 22.24
C LEU A 554 77.44 -45.99 21.79
N SER A 555 76.88 -46.31 20.63
CA SER A 555 75.85 -45.54 19.94
C SER A 555 74.42 -45.95 20.34
N THR A 556 73.77 -45.14 21.17
CA THR A 556 72.32 -44.92 21.08
C THR A 556 72.04 -43.42 21.09
N CYS A 557 71.76 -42.86 19.92
CA CYS A 557 71.33 -41.48 19.74
C CYS A 557 69.84 -41.39 20.06
N TYR A 558 69.41 -40.42 20.88
CA TYR A 558 67.98 -40.07 21.00
C TYR A 558 67.78 -38.68 20.39
N ASP A 559 66.79 -38.56 19.51
CA ASP A 559 66.30 -37.25 19.06
C ASP A 559 65.71 -36.51 20.26
N THR A 560 66.26 -35.33 20.58
CA THR A 560 65.68 -34.48 21.62
C THR A 560 64.72 -33.51 20.96
N TRP A 561 63.50 -33.41 21.46
CA TRP A 561 62.52 -32.47 20.89
C TRP A 561 62.66 -31.09 21.53
N GLN A 562 62.78 -30.07 20.67
CA GLN A 562 62.70 -28.66 21.07
C GLN A 562 61.30 -28.12 20.81
N TYR A 563 60.77 -27.35 21.76
CA TYR A 563 59.45 -26.73 21.68
C TYR A 563 59.56 -25.23 21.48
N ARG A 564 58.61 -24.65 20.75
CA ARG A 564 58.50 -23.21 20.61
C ARG A 564 57.89 -22.60 21.87
N THR A 565 58.58 -21.61 22.43
CA THR A 565 58.08 -20.75 23.52
C THR A 565 57.94 -19.31 23.05
N ALA A 566 57.45 -18.43 23.92
CA ALA A 566 57.29 -17.01 23.62
C ALA A 566 58.62 -16.27 23.40
N THR A 567 59.74 -16.78 23.94
CA THR A 567 61.07 -16.12 23.91
C THR A 567 62.10 -16.87 23.07
N GLY A 568 61.73 -17.99 22.43
CA GLY A 568 62.63 -18.77 21.59
C GLY A 568 62.28 -20.27 21.55
N TRP A 569 63.28 -21.11 21.29
CA TRP A 569 63.14 -22.57 21.34
C TRP A 569 63.77 -23.10 22.63
N THR A 570 63.03 -23.89 23.39
CA THR A 570 63.52 -24.47 24.65
C THR A 570 63.16 -25.95 24.77
N GLY A 571 63.90 -26.67 25.61
CA GLY A 571 63.62 -28.07 25.94
C GLY A 571 64.79 -29.01 25.61
N ASN A 572 65.01 -29.94 26.55
CA ASN A 572 65.83 -31.14 26.40
C ASN A 572 65.02 -32.31 26.99
N ALA A 573 63.82 -32.54 26.44
CA ALA A 573 62.92 -33.59 26.89
C ALA A 573 63.28 -34.89 26.15
N GLY A 574 63.33 -36.00 26.90
CA GLY A 574 63.59 -37.34 26.36
C GLY A 574 62.59 -37.76 25.26
N SER A 575 62.78 -38.97 24.75
CA SER A 575 62.22 -39.58 23.53
C SER A 575 60.68 -39.75 23.43
N GLY A 576 59.87 -38.81 23.94
CA GLY A 576 58.41 -38.86 23.96
C GLY A 576 57.70 -37.92 22.95
N LEU A 577 56.60 -38.40 22.37
CA LEU A 577 55.77 -37.70 21.37
C LEU A 577 54.80 -36.64 21.93
N LYS A 578 55.08 -36.08 23.11
CA LYS A 578 54.10 -35.30 23.88
C LYS A 578 54.11 -33.79 23.58
N PHE A 579 52.98 -33.23 23.14
CA PHE A 579 52.73 -31.77 23.15
C PHE A 579 52.25 -31.25 24.53
N ASP A 580 51.97 -32.14 25.49
CA ASP A 580 51.33 -31.83 26.78
C ASP A 580 52.31 -31.67 27.97
N SER A 581 53.60 -31.99 27.79
CA SER A 581 54.60 -31.91 28.84
C SER A 581 55.32 -30.54 28.87
N GLN A 582 54.90 -29.66 29.78
CA GLN A 582 55.63 -28.52 30.38
C GLN A 582 56.56 -27.65 29.49
N GLY A 583 56.21 -27.33 28.24
CA GLY A 583 57.05 -26.42 27.44
C GLY A 583 56.50 -25.86 26.13
N ALA A 584 55.64 -26.60 25.42
CA ALA A 584 55.00 -26.10 24.20
C ALA A 584 53.78 -25.23 24.55
N ASN A 585 53.90 -23.91 24.45
CA ASN A 585 52.79 -22.99 24.66
C ASN A 585 52.04 -22.77 23.36
N TRP A 586 50.69 -22.73 23.43
CA TRP A 586 49.90 -22.28 22.28
C TRP A 586 50.25 -20.83 21.98
N ALA A 587 50.75 -20.58 20.78
CA ALA A 587 51.10 -19.25 20.31
C ALA A 587 50.05 -18.75 19.33
N ASN A 588 49.62 -17.49 19.47
CA ASN A 588 48.79 -16.83 18.47
C ASN A 588 49.58 -16.73 17.15
N ILE A 589 48.89 -16.99 16.04
CA ILE A 589 49.47 -16.83 14.70
C ILE A 589 48.55 -15.98 13.83
N ASP A 590 49.14 -15.21 12.93
CA ASP A 590 48.38 -14.35 12.02
C ASP A 590 47.77 -15.15 10.87
N SER A 591 48.45 -16.21 10.41
CA SER A 591 47.93 -17.09 9.37
C SER A 591 48.59 -18.48 9.36
N THR A 592 47.95 -19.42 8.68
CA THR A 592 48.47 -20.78 8.44
C THR A 592 48.16 -21.25 7.02
N ALA A 593 49.09 -21.97 6.40
CA ALA A 593 48.87 -22.66 5.13
C ALA A 593 48.41 -24.13 5.31
N TYR A 594 48.40 -24.63 6.56
CA TYR A 594 48.23 -26.06 6.84
C TYR A 594 46.76 -26.52 6.93
N TYR A 595 45.80 -25.59 6.90
CA TYR A 595 44.38 -25.90 6.98
C TYR A 595 43.58 -24.98 6.06
N ASN A 596 42.75 -25.56 5.20
CA ASN A 596 41.80 -24.81 4.38
C ASN A 596 40.42 -24.84 5.05
N PRO A 597 39.92 -23.71 5.59
CA PRO A 597 38.64 -23.64 6.29
C PRO A 597 37.43 -23.59 5.34
N THR A 598 37.63 -23.50 4.02
CA THR A 598 36.56 -23.33 3.04
C THR A 598 36.04 -24.66 2.48
N THR A 599 36.67 -25.77 2.82
CA THR A 599 36.35 -27.10 2.30
C THR A 599 35.99 -28.05 3.44
N ASN A 600 35.18 -29.08 3.14
CA ASN A 600 34.93 -30.16 4.10
C ASN A 600 36.24 -30.86 4.48
N THR A 601 36.37 -31.23 5.75
CA THR A 601 37.52 -32.02 6.23
C THR A 601 37.05 -33.41 6.67
N THR A 602 37.58 -34.44 6.01
CA THR A 602 37.36 -35.83 6.43
C THR A 602 38.10 -36.05 7.75
N GLY A 603 37.34 -36.11 8.85
CA GLY A 603 37.91 -36.32 10.17
C GLY A 603 38.72 -37.61 10.24
N TYR A 604 39.80 -37.60 11.01
CA TYR A 604 40.61 -38.79 11.24
C TYR A 604 41.07 -38.83 12.70
N THR A 605 41.23 -40.04 13.20
CA THR A 605 41.73 -40.30 14.55
C THR A 605 43.05 -41.03 14.45
N THR A 606 44.07 -40.51 15.10
CA THR A 606 45.42 -41.06 15.02
C THR A 606 45.99 -41.16 16.45
N THR A 607 46.64 -42.28 16.78
CA THR A 607 47.04 -42.63 18.16
C THR A 607 48.50 -42.32 18.41
N ASP A 608 48.82 -41.67 19.52
CA ASP A 608 50.21 -41.49 19.97
C ASP A 608 50.86 -42.86 20.28
N ALA A 609 51.99 -43.16 19.62
CA ALA A 609 52.73 -44.41 19.80
C ALA A 609 53.34 -44.55 21.22
N GLY A 610 53.41 -43.48 22.01
CA GLY A 610 54.02 -43.50 23.34
C GLY A 610 53.05 -43.47 24.53
N ASN A 611 51.76 -43.19 24.33
CA ASN A 611 50.83 -43.03 25.46
C ASN A 611 49.35 -43.33 25.18
N GLY A 612 48.99 -43.88 24.02
CA GLY A 612 47.60 -44.23 23.70
C GLY A 612 46.64 -43.05 23.57
N ALA A 613 47.13 -41.80 23.68
CA ALA A 613 46.32 -40.61 23.48
C ALA A 613 45.88 -40.52 22.01
N GLN A 614 44.57 -40.54 21.79
CA GLN A 614 43.97 -40.41 20.46
C GLN A 614 43.80 -38.94 20.12
N PHE A 615 44.41 -38.48 19.03
CA PHE A 615 44.19 -37.15 18.48
C PHE A 615 43.11 -37.23 17.41
N VAL A 616 42.04 -36.46 17.59
CA VAL A 616 40.92 -36.42 16.65
C VAL A 616 40.99 -35.10 15.89
N VAL A 617 41.21 -35.16 14.57
CA VAL A 617 40.82 -34.05 13.68
C VAL A 617 39.32 -34.20 13.45
N PRO A 618 38.48 -33.26 13.91
CA PRO A 618 37.04 -33.40 13.76
C PRO A 618 36.65 -33.45 12.29
N ASN A 619 35.67 -34.30 11.97
CA ASN A 619 34.94 -34.14 10.71
C ASN A 619 34.27 -32.76 10.73
N GLY A 620 34.46 -31.97 9.69
CA GLY A 620 34.12 -30.55 9.70
C GLY A 620 33.54 -30.09 8.37
N THR A 621 32.49 -29.28 8.46
CA THR A 621 31.99 -28.48 7.34
C THR A 621 32.84 -27.20 7.17
N PRO A 622 32.80 -26.55 6.00
CA PRO A 622 33.37 -25.22 5.81
C PRO A 622 32.99 -24.27 6.94
N LEU A 623 33.95 -23.48 7.40
CA LEU A 623 33.78 -22.50 8.45
C LEU A 623 33.26 -21.19 7.83
N PRO A 624 32.05 -20.71 8.21
CA PRO A 624 31.51 -19.46 7.69
C PRO A 624 32.42 -18.27 8.02
N ASP A 625 32.52 -17.29 7.12
CA ASP A 625 33.30 -16.05 7.29
C ASP A 625 34.83 -16.21 7.46
N ALA A 626 35.37 -17.43 7.33
CA ALA A 626 36.80 -17.64 7.45
C ALA A 626 37.58 -16.99 6.29
N LEU A 627 38.58 -16.15 6.61
CA LEU A 627 39.41 -15.48 5.61
C LEU A 627 40.49 -16.43 5.08
N TYR A 628 40.28 -16.99 3.89
CA TYR A 628 41.25 -17.82 3.18
C TYR A 628 41.66 -17.16 1.86
N ASN A 629 42.90 -16.68 1.77
CA ASN A 629 43.44 -16.07 0.56
C ASN A 629 44.88 -16.55 0.32
N ASN A 630 45.33 -16.57 -0.93
CA ASN A 630 46.71 -16.98 -1.29
C ASN A 630 47.16 -18.30 -0.63
N ALA A 631 46.25 -19.29 -0.57
CA ALA A 631 46.44 -20.58 0.09
C ALA A 631 46.77 -20.52 1.61
N ARG A 632 46.31 -19.48 2.31
CA ARG A 632 46.50 -19.31 3.75
C ARG A 632 45.20 -18.90 4.43
N TRP A 633 44.93 -19.48 5.60
CA TRP A 633 43.88 -19.07 6.51
C TRP A 633 44.41 -18.04 7.50
N TYR A 634 43.72 -16.93 7.65
CA TYR A 634 44.12 -15.83 8.51
C TYR A 634 43.30 -15.78 9.81
N THR A 635 43.97 -15.36 10.88
CA THR A 635 43.29 -14.90 12.09
C THR A 635 42.45 -13.68 11.73
N THR A 636 41.18 -13.72 12.12
CA THR A 636 40.27 -12.58 12.02
C THR A 636 39.81 -12.21 13.42
N THR A 637 39.86 -10.93 13.74
CA THR A 637 39.36 -10.38 15.00
C THR A 637 38.18 -9.44 14.72
N PRO A 638 37.16 -9.43 15.58
CA PRO A 638 36.11 -8.44 15.46
C PRO A 638 36.64 -7.04 15.75
N ASN A 639 35.95 -6.02 15.24
CA ASN A 639 36.20 -4.63 15.62
C ASN A 639 36.00 -4.46 17.14
N ALA A 640 36.78 -3.57 17.75
CA ALA A 640 36.65 -3.23 19.17
C ALA A 640 35.25 -2.67 19.50
N ASP A 641 34.66 -1.89 18.59
CA ASP A 641 33.25 -1.51 18.69
C ASP A 641 32.36 -2.53 17.96
N ILE A 642 31.68 -3.35 18.76
CA ILE A 642 30.76 -4.38 18.26
C ILE A 642 29.53 -3.78 17.55
N ASN A 643 29.20 -2.51 17.78
CA ASN A 643 28.08 -1.84 17.13
C ASN A 643 28.28 -1.67 15.62
N THR A 644 29.52 -1.81 15.13
CA THR A 644 29.79 -1.86 13.69
C THR A 644 29.13 -3.05 12.98
N TYR A 645 28.71 -4.08 13.73
CA TYR A 645 27.98 -5.25 13.23
C TYR A 645 26.47 -5.17 13.45
N LYS A 646 25.96 -4.02 13.86
CA LYS A 646 24.53 -3.82 14.10
C LYS A 646 23.77 -3.87 12.77
N LEU A 647 22.63 -4.56 12.79
CA LEU A 647 21.72 -4.56 11.64
C LEU A 647 21.28 -3.13 11.30
N SER A 648 21.34 -2.80 10.01
CA SER A 648 20.72 -1.59 9.45
C SER A 648 19.19 -1.72 9.40
N GLY A 649 18.50 -0.58 9.30
CA GLY A 649 17.04 -0.58 9.14
C GLY A 649 16.59 -1.37 7.92
N ALA A 650 17.28 -1.22 6.78
CA ALA A 650 16.97 -1.95 5.55
C ALA A 650 17.05 -3.49 5.71
N GLN A 651 18.04 -3.99 6.46
CA GLN A 651 18.15 -5.42 6.74
C GLN A 651 16.98 -5.93 7.60
N ILE A 652 16.51 -5.11 8.56
CA ILE A 652 15.37 -5.44 9.41
C ILE A 652 14.07 -5.39 8.60
N SER A 653 13.84 -4.33 7.82
CA SER A 653 12.64 -4.19 6.98
C SER A 653 12.47 -5.32 5.97
N SER A 654 13.57 -5.87 5.44
CA SER A 654 13.52 -6.98 4.46
C SER A 654 12.84 -8.26 4.97
N SER A 655 12.67 -8.40 6.29
CA SER A 655 11.93 -9.50 6.91
C SER A 655 10.42 -9.46 6.66
N VAL A 656 9.87 -8.27 6.39
CA VAL A 656 8.45 -8.06 6.09
C VAL A 656 8.30 -7.94 4.58
N SER A 657 8.48 -9.07 3.90
CA SER A 657 8.54 -9.14 2.43
C SER A 657 7.27 -8.70 1.70
N ASN A 658 6.12 -8.64 2.39
CA ASN A 658 4.88 -8.17 1.81
C ASN A 658 4.66 -6.66 1.91
N ASN A 659 5.52 -5.90 2.60
CA ASN A 659 5.45 -4.44 2.67
C ASN A 659 6.23 -3.80 1.52
N MET A 660 5.54 -3.11 0.61
CA MET A 660 6.12 -2.44 -0.57
C MET A 660 6.43 -0.96 -0.32
N GLY A 661 6.22 -0.46 0.91
CA GLY A 661 6.45 0.94 1.28
C GLY A 661 5.32 1.87 0.89
N SER A 662 5.58 3.17 0.81
CA SER A 662 4.60 4.21 0.50
C SER A 662 4.83 4.85 -0.87
N ALA A 663 3.80 5.50 -1.40
CA ALA A 663 3.84 6.17 -2.70
C ALA A 663 3.13 7.53 -2.62
N VAL A 664 3.69 8.52 -3.31
CA VAL A 664 3.09 9.84 -3.47
C VAL A 664 3.26 10.30 -4.90
N ILE A 665 2.17 10.80 -5.48
CA ILE A 665 2.13 11.56 -6.72
C ILE A 665 1.53 12.91 -6.33
N ASP A 666 2.33 13.97 -6.37
CA ASP A 666 1.93 15.30 -5.92
C ASP A 666 2.08 16.30 -7.07
N GLY A 667 1.18 17.30 -7.13
CA GLY A 667 1.26 18.36 -8.14
C GLY A 667 0.86 17.93 -9.55
N VAL A 668 -0.10 17.01 -9.71
CA VAL A 668 -0.57 16.58 -11.04
C VAL A 668 -1.51 17.62 -11.65
N LEU A 669 -1.12 18.24 -12.75
CA LEU A 669 -1.96 19.10 -13.58
C LEU A 669 -2.14 18.48 -14.96
N ILE A 670 -3.39 18.38 -15.40
CA ILE A 670 -3.71 18.02 -16.78
C ILE A 670 -3.91 19.32 -17.55
N GLN A 671 -2.96 19.67 -18.43
CA GLN A 671 -3.06 20.88 -19.25
C GLN A 671 -4.11 20.74 -20.37
N HIS A 672 -4.18 19.56 -20.98
CA HIS A 672 -5.14 19.20 -22.02
C HIS A 672 -5.23 17.67 -22.09
N LEU A 673 -6.44 17.14 -22.20
CA LEU A 673 -6.66 15.72 -22.44
C LEU A 673 -7.87 15.58 -23.36
N LYS A 674 -7.74 14.83 -24.45
CA LYS A 674 -8.86 14.49 -25.32
C LYS A 674 -8.91 12.98 -25.52
N LEU A 675 -10.00 12.37 -25.08
CA LEU A 675 -10.34 10.99 -25.38
C LEU A 675 -11.46 11.01 -26.41
N THR A 676 -11.33 10.25 -27.49
CA THR A 676 -12.32 10.20 -28.56
C THR A 676 -12.55 8.75 -28.94
N THR A 677 -13.82 8.37 -29.01
CA THR A 677 -14.22 7.08 -29.56
C THR A 677 -13.86 7.02 -31.05
N LYS A 678 -13.63 5.82 -31.58
CA LYS A 678 -13.52 5.63 -33.03
C LYS A 678 -14.67 4.73 -33.47
N GLY A 679 -15.64 5.30 -34.17
CA GLY A 679 -16.72 4.59 -34.86
C GLY A 679 -17.86 4.14 -33.96
N LEU A 680 -18.73 5.07 -33.56
CA LEU A 680 -20.12 4.72 -33.24
C LEU A 680 -20.90 4.44 -34.54
#